data_AF-A0AAE0HSF9-F1
#
_entry.id   AF-A0AAE0HSF9-F1
#
_cell.length_a   1.000
_cell.length_b   1.000
_cell.length_c   1.000
_cell.angle_alpha   90.00
_cell.angle_beta   90.00
_cell.angle_gamma   90.00
#
_symmetry.space_group_name_H-M   'P 1'
#
loop_
_entity.id
_entity.type
_entity.pdbx_description
1 polymer ?
#
loop_
_entity_poly.entity_id
_entity_poly.type
_entity_poly.pdbx_seq_one_letter_code
_entity_poly.pdbx_strand_id
1 'polypeptide(L)'
;MLPRQLITRLSVGLAIPVVAALTGNEKTIEEVFPALYDLNKPYTGRALGGQNFTRCCLQAVKATYGIVDGKLDFVSPNNQDRFLTETPQDLSNAEFPCGAKYTGDDNGAPLVTVPYHWCADNCGGWQKSVNGDLNQWIIPFVGFILPAAVFCLSVPRRRIFTTPDSLFPNHLPKVEGRWVEFMTIRAAIAASIAFLNTILWVAMVFTAAAPMMLSGLYEAMIDRNVLDAILKNRKWNRIRRQKDMDIAGIKREVHLLYAILVGNISLPPKDEPPLPDQPTAWSDVKRLVETLDPDPSAPKPAGSPKAAHIDKSAGSATRLRLHTMLECQVSFGATVGAPIIGNNDVAHTIAFGEWWMTIPHVAIVAGCLLAGNNPNTLEAIMSGFPHLSDRPDHGTLKKRVSGFLRILDEYFSPVYDSIYQPVWMWERGRNKRLWVEKKLEERLKRLNSKYLEHESDDAKALPDDIPDIDVEDWLYLVLNVIVLLLIPFVLAILTSYHTPLVGLSCRSFTFTLYFLSQFWLGVLWFWDYHRDKHTPFFFRFRNKYYLPTPFALLVTFGLLVSGFTAMVGTFLQILGVYRNCLCKLPIQYWSNPTDVHVILSSNMAESIVYARQYWLSTGIASIVLLVVVCYLGWWYQRHWRMRF
;
A
#
# COMPACT_ATOMS: atom_id res chain seq x y z
N MET A 1 16.10 -35.34 -12.99
CA MET A 1 16.79 -35.58 -14.27
C MET A 1 16.06 -36.69 -15.02
N LEU A 2 15.22 -36.31 -15.98
CA LEU A 2 14.68 -37.12 -17.08
C LEU A 2 14.03 -36.14 -18.09
N PRO A 3 14.14 -36.36 -19.42
CA PRO A 3 14.04 -35.27 -20.38
C PRO A 3 12.63 -35.13 -20.97
N ARG A 4 12.16 -33.88 -21.07
CA ARG A 4 11.04 -33.49 -21.93
C ARG A 4 11.60 -33.24 -23.34
N GLN A 5 11.33 -34.16 -24.25
CA GLN A 5 11.46 -34.00 -25.69
C GLN A 5 10.16 -34.45 -26.34
N LEU A 6 9.77 -33.74 -27.40
CA LEU A 6 8.64 -33.96 -28.31
C LEU A 6 7.24 -33.76 -27.73
N ILE A 7 6.68 -32.56 -27.95
CA ILE A 7 5.50 -32.30 -28.79
C ILE A 7 5.46 -30.78 -28.98
N THR A 8 6.13 -30.29 -30.01
CA THR A 8 5.87 -28.95 -30.54
C THR A 8 5.40 -29.16 -31.97
N ARG A 9 4.08 -29.12 -32.15
CA ARG A 9 3.45 -29.17 -33.47
C ARG A 9 3.93 -27.95 -34.27
N LEU A 10 4.46 -28.24 -35.46
CA LEU A 10 4.69 -27.28 -36.54
C LEU A 10 3.40 -26.50 -36.81
N SER A 11 3.43 -25.21 -36.49
CA SER A 11 2.63 -24.19 -37.16
C SER A 11 3.58 -23.39 -38.05
N VAL A 12 4.17 -24.07 -39.04
CA VAL A 12 4.86 -23.38 -40.13
C VAL A 12 3.77 -22.77 -41.00
N GLY A 13 3.44 -21.51 -40.73
CA GLY A 13 2.73 -20.69 -41.68
C GLY A 13 3.60 -20.58 -42.92
N LEU A 14 3.15 -21.20 -44.02
CA LEU A 14 3.71 -20.95 -45.35
C LEU A 14 3.59 -19.46 -45.63
N ALA A 15 4.70 -18.73 -45.55
CA ALA A 15 4.85 -17.46 -46.24
C ALA A 15 4.93 -17.79 -47.74
N ILE A 16 3.78 -17.83 -48.40
CA ILE A 16 3.73 -17.84 -49.87
C ILE A 16 4.28 -16.48 -50.30
N PRO A 17 5.35 -16.41 -51.11
CA PRO A 17 5.81 -15.14 -51.65
C PRO A 17 4.72 -14.59 -52.58
N VAL A 18 4.05 -13.51 -52.16
CA VAL A 18 3.00 -12.78 -52.91
C VAL A 18 3.58 -12.03 -54.14
N VAL A 19 4.79 -12.39 -54.58
CA VAL A 19 5.55 -11.66 -55.61
C VAL A 19 4.94 -11.79 -57.01
N ALA A 20 4.07 -12.78 -57.27
CA ALA A 20 3.51 -13.00 -58.62
C ALA A 20 2.18 -12.26 -58.92
N ALA A 21 1.67 -11.41 -58.01
CA ALA A 21 0.25 -11.05 -58.03
C ALA A 21 -0.09 -9.57 -58.32
N LEU A 22 0.88 -8.71 -58.66
CA LEU A 22 0.65 -7.25 -58.82
C LEU A 22 0.64 -6.74 -60.27
N THR A 23 0.64 -7.61 -61.28
CA THR A 23 0.75 -7.22 -62.70
C THR A 23 -0.51 -7.41 -63.54
N GLY A 24 -1.72 -7.53 -62.95
CA GLY A 24 -2.94 -7.66 -63.75
C GLY A 24 -4.24 -7.37 -63.00
N ASN A 25 -5.01 -6.43 -63.56
CA ASN A 25 -6.42 -6.06 -63.34
C ASN A 25 -7.02 -6.18 -61.94
N GLU A 26 -7.26 -5.00 -61.36
CA GLU A 26 -8.20 -4.64 -60.28
C GLU A 26 -8.39 -5.65 -59.15
N LYS A 27 -7.48 -5.58 -58.17
CA LYS A 27 -7.66 -6.17 -56.84
C LYS A 27 -8.12 -5.10 -55.88
N THR A 28 -9.14 -5.40 -55.07
CA THR A 28 -9.57 -4.54 -53.98
C THR A 28 -8.45 -4.38 -52.94
N ILE A 29 -8.42 -3.27 -52.19
CA ILE A 29 -7.38 -3.01 -51.18
C ILE A 29 -7.37 -4.14 -50.12
N GLU A 30 -8.55 -4.67 -49.83
CA GLU A 30 -8.78 -5.77 -48.91
C GLU A 30 -8.17 -7.11 -49.36
N GLU A 31 -7.96 -7.33 -50.67
CA GLU A 31 -7.26 -8.51 -51.18
C GLU A 31 -5.76 -8.42 -50.97
N VAL A 32 -5.19 -7.22 -51.10
CA VAL A 32 -3.76 -6.97 -50.86
C VAL A 32 -3.46 -7.02 -49.37
N PHE A 33 -4.34 -6.45 -48.54
CA PHE A 33 -4.21 -6.45 -47.09
C PHE A 33 -5.42 -7.15 -46.45
N PRO A 34 -5.35 -8.48 -46.25
CA PRO A 34 -6.45 -9.25 -45.64
C PRO A 34 -6.90 -8.71 -44.27
N ALA A 35 -6.01 -8.04 -43.54
CA ALA A 35 -6.31 -7.37 -42.26
C ALA A 35 -7.40 -6.28 -42.39
N LEU A 36 -7.62 -5.71 -43.58
CA LEU A 36 -8.64 -4.69 -43.84
C LEU A 36 -10.03 -5.27 -44.14
N TYR A 37 -10.15 -6.59 -44.36
CA TYR A 37 -11.42 -7.22 -44.75
C TYR A 37 -12.57 -6.93 -43.77
N ASP A 38 -12.28 -6.92 -42.47
CA ASP A 38 -13.27 -6.67 -41.41
C ASP A 38 -13.64 -5.20 -41.23
N LEU A 39 -12.96 -4.28 -41.90
CA LEU A 39 -13.17 -2.84 -41.73
C LEU A 39 -14.53 -2.37 -42.25
N ASN A 40 -15.11 -3.08 -43.21
CA ASN A 40 -16.39 -2.74 -43.84
C ASN A 40 -17.61 -3.16 -42.97
N LYS A 41 -17.42 -3.98 -41.93
CA LYS A 41 -18.51 -4.37 -41.02
C LYS A 41 -18.94 -3.16 -40.18
N PRO A 42 -20.23 -2.79 -40.12
CA PRO A 42 -20.69 -1.62 -39.37
C PRO A 42 -20.25 -1.71 -37.91
N TYR A 43 -19.66 -0.62 -37.42
CA TYR A 43 -19.12 -0.56 -36.08
C TYR A 43 -20.18 -0.07 -35.09
N THR A 44 -20.73 -0.99 -34.30
CA THR A 44 -21.88 -0.74 -33.42
C THR A 44 -21.53 -0.14 -32.04
N GLY A 45 -20.34 0.44 -31.84
CA GLY A 45 -19.77 0.66 -30.49
C GLY A 45 -19.42 2.08 -30.01
N ARG A 46 -19.74 3.17 -30.75
CA ARG A 46 -19.16 4.50 -30.42
C ARG A 46 -19.64 5.15 -29.11
N ALA A 47 -20.87 4.94 -28.68
CA ALA A 47 -21.50 5.84 -27.68
C ALA A 47 -21.08 5.64 -26.21
N LEU A 48 -20.48 4.51 -25.82
CA LEU A 48 -20.22 4.18 -24.40
C LEU A 48 -18.88 3.43 -24.17
N GLY A 49 -17.85 3.75 -24.96
CA GLY A 49 -16.53 3.14 -24.81
C GLY A 49 -16.41 1.76 -25.45
N GLY A 50 -16.62 1.67 -26.76
CA GLY A 50 -16.37 0.45 -27.52
C GLY A 50 -15.05 0.45 -28.29
N GLN A 51 -14.35 1.59 -28.36
CA GLN A 51 -13.42 1.91 -29.46
C GLN A 51 -12.36 0.83 -29.62
N ASN A 52 -12.01 0.51 -30.87
CA ASN A 52 -10.93 -0.43 -31.16
C ASN A 52 -9.81 0.32 -31.87
N PHE A 53 -8.72 0.62 -31.17
CA PHE A 53 -7.59 1.35 -31.77
C PHE A 53 -6.88 0.55 -32.87
N THR A 54 -6.96 -0.78 -32.86
CA THR A 54 -6.51 -1.60 -34.00
C THR A 54 -7.36 -1.30 -35.23
N ARG A 55 -8.69 -1.20 -35.08
CA ARG A 55 -9.59 -0.79 -36.17
C ARG A 55 -9.31 0.64 -36.65
N CYS A 56 -8.98 1.55 -35.74
CA CYS A 56 -8.54 2.90 -36.09
C CYS A 56 -7.27 2.93 -36.92
N CYS A 57 -6.27 2.15 -36.51
CA CYS A 57 -5.04 1.99 -37.26
C CYS A 57 -5.35 1.43 -38.66
N LEU A 58 -6.22 0.41 -38.76
CA LEU A 58 -6.66 -0.14 -40.05
C LEU A 58 -7.38 0.91 -40.92
N GLN A 59 -8.20 1.78 -40.33
CA GLN A 59 -8.83 2.90 -41.04
C GLN A 59 -7.81 3.90 -41.55
N ALA A 60 -6.76 4.20 -40.77
CA ALA A 60 -5.68 5.07 -41.20
C ALA A 60 -4.88 4.45 -42.37
N VAL A 61 -4.57 3.14 -42.31
CA VAL A 61 -3.93 2.43 -43.42
C VAL A 61 -4.80 2.48 -44.68
N LYS A 62 -6.11 2.20 -44.56
CA LYS A 62 -7.05 2.30 -45.70
C LYS A 62 -7.17 3.74 -46.24
N ALA A 63 -7.07 4.76 -45.39
CA ALA A 63 -7.09 6.15 -45.84
C ALA A 63 -5.79 6.58 -46.54
N THR A 64 -4.69 5.84 -46.33
CA THR A 64 -3.38 6.15 -46.94
C THR A 64 -3.28 5.60 -48.36
N TYR A 65 -3.84 4.42 -48.62
CA TYR A 65 -3.75 3.76 -49.92
C TYR A 65 -5.08 3.77 -50.68
N GLY A 66 -4.98 3.92 -52.00
CA GLY A 66 -6.12 3.90 -52.92
C GLY A 66 -5.72 3.28 -54.25
N ILE A 67 -6.70 2.99 -55.10
CA ILE A 67 -6.44 2.55 -56.47
C ILE A 67 -6.34 3.80 -57.33
N VAL A 68 -5.11 4.15 -57.74
CA VAL A 68 -4.81 5.28 -58.63
C VAL A 68 -4.31 4.69 -59.95
N ASP A 69 -4.96 5.02 -61.06
CA ASP A 69 -4.65 4.50 -62.40
C ASP A 69 -4.62 2.95 -62.49
N GLY A 70 -5.55 2.28 -61.78
CA GLY A 70 -5.67 0.82 -61.76
C GLY A 70 -4.58 0.10 -60.95
N LYS A 71 -3.69 0.84 -60.27
CA LYS A 71 -2.65 0.30 -59.38
C LYS A 71 -2.88 0.79 -57.95
N LEU A 72 -2.56 -0.07 -56.98
CA LEU A 72 -2.57 0.32 -55.57
C LEU A 72 -1.40 1.27 -55.31
N ASP A 73 -1.70 2.51 -54.96
CA ASP A 73 -0.72 3.56 -54.65
C ASP A 73 -1.24 4.48 -53.53
N PHE A 74 -0.45 5.48 -53.14
CA PHE A 74 -0.86 6.48 -52.16
C PHE A 74 -2.02 7.34 -52.67
N VAL A 75 -3.02 7.60 -51.81
CA VAL A 75 -4.14 8.49 -52.14
C VAL A 75 -3.68 9.93 -52.31
N SER A 76 -2.77 10.39 -51.43
CA SER A 76 -2.19 11.74 -51.53
C SER A 76 -0.76 11.69 -52.07
N PRO A 77 -0.44 12.49 -53.10
CA PRO A 77 0.92 12.60 -53.61
C PRO A 77 1.84 13.32 -52.59
N ASN A 78 1.30 14.13 -51.69
CA ASN A 78 2.09 14.85 -50.68
C ASN A 78 2.45 13.94 -49.50
N ASN A 79 3.73 13.85 -49.16
CA ASN A 79 4.18 13.05 -48.01
C ASN A 79 3.58 13.50 -46.67
N GLN A 80 3.22 14.78 -46.52
CA GLN A 80 2.66 15.32 -45.27
C GLN A 80 1.22 14.85 -44.98
N ASP A 81 0.48 14.47 -46.02
CA ASP A 81 -0.91 14.03 -45.89
C ASP A 81 -1.01 12.51 -45.72
N ARG A 82 0.12 11.78 -45.79
CA ARG A 82 0.17 10.32 -45.68
C ARG A 82 0.29 9.91 -44.22
N PHE A 83 -0.46 8.90 -43.80
CA PHE A 83 -0.36 8.36 -42.43
C PHE A 83 0.70 7.28 -42.28
N LEU A 84 1.22 6.77 -43.40
CA LEU A 84 2.23 5.72 -43.51
C LEU A 84 3.17 6.06 -44.67
N THR A 85 4.46 5.81 -44.49
CA THR A 85 5.52 6.18 -45.46
C THR A 85 5.88 5.06 -46.44
N GLU A 86 5.63 3.82 -46.04
CA GLU A 86 6.03 2.59 -46.69
C GLU A 86 5.21 2.34 -47.95
N THR A 87 5.82 1.79 -49.00
CA THR A 87 5.06 1.43 -50.21
C THR A 87 4.17 0.21 -49.92
N PRO A 88 3.09 -0.01 -50.69
CA PRO A 88 2.25 -1.19 -50.50
C PRO A 88 3.02 -2.51 -50.58
N GLN A 89 4.06 -2.57 -51.45
CA GLN A 89 4.93 -3.72 -51.60
C GLN A 89 5.75 -3.95 -50.32
N ASP A 90 6.37 -2.90 -49.79
CA ASP A 90 7.17 -2.97 -48.57
C ASP A 90 6.31 -3.36 -47.36
N LEU A 91 5.12 -2.78 -47.25
CA LEU A 91 4.16 -3.10 -46.19
C LEU A 91 3.71 -4.56 -46.24
N SER A 92 3.56 -5.14 -47.44
CA SER A 92 3.19 -6.56 -47.61
C SER A 92 4.31 -7.52 -47.20
N ASN A 93 5.56 -7.06 -47.27
CA ASN A 93 6.74 -7.82 -46.89
C ASN A 93 7.11 -7.64 -45.40
N ALA A 94 6.68 -6.54 -44.79
CA ALA A 94 6.92 -6.20 -43.39
C ALA A 94 5.82 -6.72 -42.44
N GLU A 95 6.06 -6.65 -41.13
CA GLU A 95 5.02 -6.92 -40.13
C GLU A 95 3.91 -5.86 -40.22
N PHE A 96 2.65 -6.29 -40.30
CA PHE A 96 1.53 -5.37 -40.44
C PHE A 96 1.34 -4.51 -39.17
N PRO A 97 1.32 -3.16 -39.26
CA PRO A 97 1.52 -2.27 -38.10
C PRO A 97 0.37 -2.21 -37.09
N CYS A 98 -0.84 -2.63 -37.48
CA CYS A 98 -2.01 -2.57 -36.62
C CYS A 98 -2.20 -3.88 -35.85
N GLY A 99 -1.84 -3.89 -34.57
CA GLY A 99 -1.92 -5.09 -33.73
C GLY A 99 -0.70 -6.01 -33.84
N ALA A 100 0.38 -5.52 -34.44
CA ALA A 100 1.70 -6.15 -34.44
C ALA A 100 2.15 -6.58 -33.04
N LYS A 101 2.84 -7.72 -32.96
CA LYS A 101 3.37 -8.30 -31.72
C LYS A 101 4.85 -8.55 -31.91
N TYR A 102 5.64 -8.30 -30.88
CA TYR A 102 7.08 -8.53 -30.96
C TYR A 102 7.42 -9.98 -31.35
N THR A 103 7.96 -10.15 -32.55
CA THR A 103 8.36 -11.44 -33.15
C THR A 103 9.83 -11.77 -32.94
N GLY A 104 10.59 -10.87 -32.30
CA GLY A 104 12.05 -10.94 -32.20
C GLY A 104 12.79 -10.06 -33.21
N ASP A 105 12.08 -9.42 -34.14
CA ASP A 105 12.64 -8.43 -35.06
C ASP A 105 12.75 -7.05 -34.40
N ASP A 106 13.95 -6.46 -34.44
CA ASP A 106 14.25 -5.15 -33.86
C ASP A 106 13.77 -3.99 -34.73
N ASN A 107 13.53 -4.25 -36.03
CA ASN A 107 12.97 -3.24 -36.94
C ASN A 107 11.50 -2.95 -36.63
N GLY A 108 10.82 -3.85 -35.93
CA GLY A 108 9.42 -3.71 -35.55
C GLY A 108 8.49 -3.50 -36.74
N ALA A 109 7.29 -3.01 -36.45
CA ALA A 109 6.30 -2.70 -37.47
C ALA A 109 6.39 -1.23 -37.93
N PRO A 110 6.00 -0.93 -39.18
CA PRO A 110 5.92 0.42 -39.73
C PRO A 110 5.15 1.43 -38.86
N LEU A 111 5.53 2.70 -38.93
CA LEU A 111 4.92 3.75 -38.13
C LEU A 111 3.64 4.28 -38.78
N VAL A 112 2.50 4.14 -38.10
CA VAL A 112 1.23 4.76 -38.52
C VAL A 112 0.96 5.97 -37.63
N THR A 113 1.01 7.17 -38.20
CA THR A 113 0.73 8.43 -37.50
C THR A 113 -0.42 9.19 -38.16
N VAL A 114 -1.32 9.75 -37.35
CA VAL A 114 -2.46 10.53 -37.84
C VAL A 114 -2.55 11.87 -37.11
N PRO A 115 -3.00 12.95 -37.76
CA PRO A 115 -3.32 14.19 -37.05
C PRO A 115 -4.37 13.96 -35.95
N TYR A 116 -4.28 14.70 -34.85
CA TYR A 116 -5.22 14.56 -33.73
C TYR A 116 -6.68 14.77 -34.15
N HIS A 117 -6.97 15.78 -34.99
CA HIS A 117 -8.33 16.04 -35.47
C HIS A 117 -8.90 14.82 -36.20
N TRP A 118 -8.10 14.19 -37.06
CA TRP A 118 -8.48 12.95 -37.75
C TRP A 118 -8.76 11.82 -36.74
N CYS A 119 -7.92 11.67 -35.70
CA CYS A 119 -8.13 10.69 -34.65
C CYS A 119 -9.41 10.98 -33.85
N ALA A 120 -9.68 12.23 -33.48
CA ALA A 120 -10.87 12.61 -32.74
C ALA A 120 -12.15 12.32 -33.54
N ASP A 121 -12.16 12.64 -34.83
CA ASP A 121 -13.32 12.51 -35.71
C ASP A 121 -13.61 11.06 -36.11
N ASN A 122 -12.57 10.29 -36.44
CA ASN A 122 -12.71 8.91 -36.91
C ASN A 122 -12.71 7.90 -35.76
N CYS A 123 -12.00 8.23 -34.68
CA CYS A 123 -11.67 7.36 -33.56
C CYS A 123 -12.11 7.87 -32.19
N GLY A 124 -13.11 8.76 -32.16
CA GLY A 124 -13.68 9.29 -30.93
C GLY A 124 -14.09 8.21 -29.91
N GLY A 125 -13.97 8.56 -28.63
CA GLY A 125 -14.20 7.65 -27.50
C GLY A 125 -12.92 7.06 -26.91
N TRP A 126 -13.06 6.00 -26.09
CA TRP A 126 -11.95 5.27 -25.51
C TRP A 126 -12.10 3.76 -25.77
N GLN A 127 -10.98 3.06 -25.77
CA GLN A 127 -10.95 1.61 -25.90
C GLN A 127 -11.15 0.94 -24.56
N LYS A 128 -12.34 0.34 -24.38
CA LYS A 128 -12.62 -0.50 -23.23
C LYS A 128 -11.75 -1.76 -23.27
N SER A 129 -11.29 -2.16 -22.10
CA SER A 129 -10.62 -3.45 -21.90
C SER A 129 -11.58 -4.57 -22.36
N VAL A 130 -11.19 -5.31 -23.39
CA VAL A 130 -12.06 -6.33 -24.00
C VAL A 130 -12.04 -7.58 -23.12
N ASN A 131 -13.21 -8.11 -22.75
CA ASN A 131 -13.31 -9.31 -21.90
C ASN A 131 -12.54 -10.53 -22.48
N GLY A 132 -12.45 -10.62 -23.81
CA GLY A 132 -11.74 -11.70 -24.51
C GLY A 132 -10.22 -11.59 -24.50
N ASP A 133 -9.66 -10.40 -24.25
CA ASP A 133 -8.21 -10.23 -24.08
C ASP A 133 -7.91 -10.10 -22.59
N LEU A 134 -7.89 -11.26 -21.94
CA LEU A 134 -7.65 -11.43 -20.51
C LEU A 134 -6.42 -10.61 -20.05
N ASN A 135 -5.41 -10.47 -20.91
CA ASN A 135 -4.18 -9.75 -20.59
C ASN A 135 -4.40 -8.28 -20.21
N GLN A 136 -5.41 -7.62 -20.76
CA GLN A 136 -5.61 -6.17 -20.59
C GLN A 136 -6.12 -5.77 -19.20
N TRP A 137 -6.86 -6.66 -18.53
CA TRP A 137 -7.45 -6.37 -17.21
C TRP A 137 -7.04 -7.40 -16.14
N ILE A 138 -6.82 -8.66 -16.50
CA ILE A 138 -6.35 -9.69 -15.56
C ILE A 138 -4.91 -9.42 -15.14
N ILE A 139 -4.03 -9.00 -16.05
CA ILE A 139 -2.62 -8.76 -15.67
C ILE A 139 -2.53 -7.64 -14.64
N PRO A 140 -3.14 -6.45 -14.82
CA PRO A 140 -3.14 -5.44 -13.75
C PRO A 140 -3.79 -5.93 -12.45
N PHE A 141 -4.88 -6.68 -12.55
CA PHE A 141 -5.61 -7.16 -11.38
C PHE A 141 -4.85 -8.22 -10.58
N VAL A 142 -4.44 -9.31 -11.23
CA VAL A 142 -3.73 -10.44 -10.60
C VAL A 142 -2.26 -10.11 -10.34
N GLY A 143 -1.65 -9.30 -11.21
CA GLY A 143 -0.25 -8.91 -11.10
C GLY A 143 0.02 -7.92 -9.98
N PHE A 144 -0.90 -6.98 -9.72
CA PHE A 144 -0.64 -5.87 -8.80
C PHE A 144 -1.74 -5.66 -7.76
N ILE A 145 -3.00 -5.54 -8.18
CA ILE A 145 -4.10 -5.17 -7.27
C ILE A 145 -4.33 -6.25 -6.21
N LEU A 146 -4.46 -7.51 -6.63
CA LEU A 146 -4.74 -8.62 -5.73
C LEU A 146 -3.58 -8.87 -4.75
N PRO A 147 -2.31 -8.96 -5.17
CA PRO A 147 -1.19 -9.04 -4.23
C PRO A 147 -1.14 -7.85 -3.27
N ALA A 148 -1.32 -6.62 -3.76
CA ALA A 148 -1.35 -5.43 -2.91
C ALA A 148 -2.51 -5.46 -1.91
N ALA A 149 -3.69 -5.96 -2.31
CA ALA A 149 -4.83 -6.15 -1.41
C ALA A 149 -4.50 -7.18 -0.32
N VAL A 150 -3.82 -8.28 -0.65
CA VAL A 150 -3.36 -9.27 0.34
C VAL A 150 -2.36 -8.64 1.32
N PHE A 151 -1.38 -7.88 0.84
CA PHE A 151 -0.46 -7.11 1.70
C PHE A 151 -1.22 -6.08 2.56
N CYS A 152 -2.24 -5.43 2.01
CA CYS A 152 -3.05 -4.47 2.74
C CYS A 152 -3.75 -5.09 3.96
N LEU A 153 -4.09 -6.39 3.91
CA LEU A 153 -4.68 -7.09 5.06
C LEU A 153 -3.71 -7.26 6.23
N SER A 154 -2.39 -7.17 6.02
CA SER A 154 -1.41 -7.16 7.11
C SER A 154 -1.24 -5.78 7.75
N VAL A 155 -1.74 -4.72 7.11
CA VAL A 155 -1.72 -3.37 7.70
C VAL A 155 -2.78 -3.33 8.82
N PRO A 156 -2.38 -2.97 10.05
CA PRO A 156 -3.27 -2.96 11.21
C PRO A 156 -4.37 -1.91 11.02
N ARG A 157 -5.62 -2.34 11.23
CA ARG A 157 -6.82 -1.49 11.21
C ARG A 157 -7.44 -1.44 12.60
N ARG A 158 -8.04 -0.30 12.92
CA ARG A 158 -8.78 -0.10 14.19
C ARG A 158 -10.25 -0.48 14.08
N ARG A 159 -10.87 -0.16 12.94
CA ARG A 159 -12.29 -0.40 12.68
C ARG A 159 -12.45 -1.27 11.45
N ILE A 160 -13.52 -2.06 11.44
CA ILE A 160 -13.91 -2.94 10.34
C ILE A 160 -15.41 -2.73 10.06
N PHE A 161 -15.80 -2.92 8.81
CA PHE A 161 -17.21 -3.08 8.51
C PHE A 161 -17.65 -4.50 8.92
N THR A 162 -18.34 -4.62 10.07
CA THR A 162 -18.81 -5.92 10.55
C THR A 162 -19.99 -6.43 9.75
N THR A 163 -20.01 -7.74 9.51
CA THR A 163 -21.23 -8.42 9.11
C THR A 163 -22.21 -8.39 10.29
N PRO A 164 -23.46 -7.93 10.11
CA PRO A 164 -24.46 -7.98 11.17
C PRO A 164 -24.63 -9.39 11.74
N ASP A 165 -24.75 -9.52 13.06
CA ASP A 165 -24.98 -10.81 13.73
C ASP A 165 -26.27 -11.51 13.25
N SER A 166 -27.19 -10.77 12.63
CA SER A 166 -28.37 -11.34 11.99
C SER A 166 -28.04 -12.23 10.78
N LEU A 167 -26.90 -11.99 10.11
CA LEU A 167 -26.43 -12.84 9.01
C LEU A 167 -25.79 -14.13 9.56
N PHE A 168 -25.01 -14.03 10.63
CA PHE A 168 -24.35 -15.15 11.31
C PHE A 168 -24.51 -15.03 12.83
N PRO A 169 -25.58 -15.61 13.41
CA PRO A 169 -25.71 -15.62 14.86
C PRO A 169 -24.57 -16.43 15.48
N ASN A 170 -23.98 -15.90 16.56
CA ASN A 170 -22.84 -16.50 17.28
C ASN A 170 -23.11 -17.90 17.84
N HIS A 171 -24.39 -18.28 17.93
CA HIS A 171 -24.80 -19.63 18.26
C HIS A 171 -25.34 -20.27 16.99
N LEU A 172 -24.68 -21.33 16.50
CA LEU A 172 -25.24 -22.22 15.49
C LEU A 172 -26.54 -22.80 16.07
N PRO A 173 -27.72 -22.29 15.70
CA PRO A 173 -28.94 -22.93 16.15
C PRO A 173 -28.96 -24.31 15.49
N LYS A 174 -29.55 -25.32 16.15
CA LYS A 174 -29.80 -26.62 15.51
C LYS A 174 -30.42 -26.34 14.13
N VAL A 175 -29.68 -26.66 13.08
CA VAL A 175 -29.94 -26.18 11.72
C VAL A 175 -31.13 -26.96 11.17
N GLU A 176 -32.35 -26.47 11.39
CA GLU A 176 -33.57 -27.00 10.77
C GLU A 176 -33.77 -26.39 9.37
N GLY A 177 -34.29 -27.20 8.45
CA GLY A 177 -34.04 -27.16 6.99
C GLY A 177 -34.18 -25.83 6.24
N ARG A 178 -34.98 -24.87 6.73
CA ARG A 178 -35.08 -23.53 6.11
C ARG A 178 -33.81 -22.69 6.26
N TRP A 179 -32.99 -22.93 7.29
CA TRP A 179 -31.73 -22.20 7.47
C TRP A 179 -30.68 -22.54 6.40
N VAL A 180 -30.69 -23.77 5.89
CA VAL A 180 -29.74 -24.23 4.86
C VAL A 180 -30.04 -23.57 3.52
N GLU A 181 -31.32 -23.41 3.17
CA GLU A 181 -31.74 -22.79 1.90
C GLU A 181 -31.30 -21.32 1.78
N PHE A 182 -31.33 -20.56 2.88
CA PHE A 182 -30.89 -19.16 2.88
C PHE A 182 -29.38 -18.97 3.16
N MET A 183 -28.65 -20.04 3.48
CA MET A 183 -27.23 -19.95 3.84
C MET A 183 -26.39 -19.41 2.67
N THR A 184 -26.68 -19.82 1.44
CA THR A 184 -25.97 -19.38 0.24
C THR A 184 -26.13 -17.87 0.00
N ILE A 185 -27.35 -17.36 0.13
CA ILE A 185 -27.65 -15.93 -0.01
C ILE A 185 -26.96 -15.14 1.10
N ARG A 186 -27.04 -15.60 2.36
CA ARG A 186 -26.35 -14.94 3.49
C ARG A 186 -24.85 -14.94 3.33
N ALA A 187 -24.26 -16.06 2.90
CA ALA A 187 -22.84 -16.17 2.59
C ALA A 187 -22.43 -15.22 1.46
N ALA A 188 -23.25 -15.08 0.41
CA ALA A 188 -23.00 -14.13 -0.68
C ALA A 188 -23.06 -12.67 -0.21
N ILE A 189 -24.03 -12.32 0.64
CA ILE A 189 -24.13 -10.98 1.26
C ILE A 189 -22.89 -10.73 2.13
N ALA A 190 -22.51 -11.69 2.96
CA ALA A 190 -21.32 -11.61 3.81
C ALA A 190 -20.02 -11.43 3.02
N ALA A 191 -19.85 -12.23 1.97
CA ALA A 191 -18.70 -12.14 1.07
C ALA A 191 -18.66 -10.77 0.38
N SER A 192 -19.83 -10.24 -0.03
CA SER A 192 -19.93 -8.90 -0.63
C SER A 192 -19.56 -7.79 0.37
N ILE A 193 -19.99 -7.90 1.63
CA ILE A 193 -19.62 -6.99 2.71
C ILE A 193 -18.11 -7.07 2.98
N ALA A 194 -17.55 -8.27 3.10
CA ALA A 194 -16.13 -8.48 3.33
C ALA A 194 -15.27 -7.95 2.16
N PHE A 195 -15.75 -8.13 0.93
CA PHE A 195 -15.12 -7.61 -0.28
C PHE A 195 -15.14 -6.08 -0.30
N LEU A 196 -16.29 -5.45 -0.05
CA LEU A 196 -16.41 -3.99 0.04
C LEU A 196 -15.51 -3.42 1.14
N ASN A 197 -15.50 -4.04 2.31
CA ASN A 197 -14.62 -3.68 3.42
C ASN A 197 -13.14 -3.75 3.02
N THR A 198 -12.75 -4.77 2.26
CA THR A 198 -11.38 -4.90 1.72
C THR A 198 -11.07 -3.79 0.73
N ILE A 199 -11.98 -3.46 -0.19
CA ILE A 199 -11.81 -2.35 -1.14
C ILE A 199 -11.64 -1.02 -0.41
N LEU A 200 -12.50 -0.74 0.57
CA LEU A 200 -12.43 0.50 1.36
C LEU A 200 -11.12 0.58 2.16
N TRP A 201 -10.63 -0.55 2.67
CA TRP A 201 -9.36 -0.59 3.38
C TRP A 201 -8.17 -0.36 2.44
N VAL A 202 -8.15 -1.01 1.28
CA VAL A 202 -7.14 -0.75 0.22
C VAL A 202 -7.15 0.71 -0.19
N ALA A 203 -8.33 1.28 -0.42
CA ALA A 203 -8.49 2.70 -0.75
C ALA A 203 -7.90 3.61 0.34
N MET A 204 -8.16 3.30 1.62
CA MET A 204 -7.66 4.06 2.76
C MET A 204 -6.14 3.97 2.89
N VAL A 205 -5.56 2.76 2.78
CA VAL A 205 -4.11 2.57 2.81
C VAL A 205 -3.44 3.27 1.65
N PHE A 206 -4.02 3.17 0.45
CA PHE A 206 -3.46 3.83 -0.74
C PHE A 206 -3.57 5.36 -0.64
N THR A 207 -4.65 5.89 -0.07
CA THR A 207 -4.85 7.35 0.11
C THR A 207 -3.95 7.94 1.18
N ALA A 208 -3.60 7.19 2.23
CA ALA A 208 -2.84 7.69 3.38
C ALA A 208 -1.45 7.05 3.52
N ALA A 209 -0.85 6.59 2.42
CA ALA A 209 0.37 5.80 2.44
C ALA A 209 1.57 6.54 3.09
N ALA A 210 1.83 7.80 2.71
CA ALA A 210 2.93 8.58 3.26
C ALA A 210 2.79 8.81 4.79
N PRO A 211 1.63 9.26 5.31
CA PRO A 211 1.36 9.30 6.75
C PRO A 211 1.58 7.97 7.47
N MET A 212 1.15 6.85 6.87
CA MET A 212 1.31 5.52 7.47
C MET A 212 2.78 5.08 7.52
N MET A 213 3.55 5.29 6.44
CA MET A 213 4.98 4.97 6.40
C MET A 213 5.78 5.83 7.38
N LEU A 214 5.51 7.15 7.43
CA LEU A 214 6.16 8.07 8.35
C LEU A 214 5.92 7.66 9.80
N SER A 215 4.67 7.36 10.17
CA SER A 215 4.30 6.94 11.52
C SER A 215 4.90 5.59 11.91
N GLY A 216 4.93 4.62 11.00
CA GLY A 216 5.54 3.32 11.26
C GLY A 216 7.06 3.40 11.43
N LEU A 217 7.76 4.12 10.55
CA LEU A 217 9.22 4.31 10.70
C LEU A 217 9.55 5.11 11.97
N TYR A 218 8.72 6.09 12.34
CA TYR A 218 8.84 6.81 13.60
C TYR A 218 8.70 5.87 14.82
N GLU A 219 7.73 4.95 14.79
CA GLU A 219 7.59 3.91 15.82
C GLU A 219 8.84 3.02 15.90
N ALA A 220 9.34 2.53 14.75
CA ALA A 220 10.53 1.68 14.70
C ALA A 220 11.76 2.37 15.30
N MET A 221 11.91 3.67 15.10
CA MET A 221 12.99 4.45 15.70
C MET A 221 12.83 4.64 17.20
N ILE A 222 11.61 4.86 17.70
CA ILE A 222 11.37 4.88 19.15
C ILE A 222 11.74 3.53 19.76
N ASP A 223 11.34 2.42 19.12
CA ASP A 223 11.71 1.08 19.57
C ASP A 223 13.23 0.95 19.67
N ARG A 224 13.98 1.33 18.63
CA ARG A 224 15.45 1.34 18.65
C ARG A 224 16.01 2.17 19.82
N ASN A 225 15.56 3.40 20.01
CA ASN A 225 16.10 4.30 21.03
C ASN A 225 15.82 3.78 22.46
N VAL A 226 14.64 3.20 22.69
CA VAL A 226 14.28 2.56 23.96
C VAL A 226 15.15 1.32 24.20
N LEU A 227 15.35 0.49 23.18
CA LEU A 227 16.17 -0.73 23.28
C LEU A 227 17.65 -0.41 23.52
N ASP A 228 18.20 0.57 22.81
CA ASP A 228 19.58 1.02 22.99
C ASP A 228 19.78 1.61 24.40
N ALA A 229 18.80 2.34 24.93
CA ALA A 229 18.82 2.82 26.32
C ALA A 229 18.83 1.67 27.34
N ILE A 230 18.03 0.61 27.13
CA ILE A 230 18.05 -0.59 27.98
C ILE A 230 19.42 -1.28 27.93
N LEU A 231 19.99 -1.46 26.73
CA LEU A 231 21.29 -2.12 26.55
C LEU A 231 22.44 -1.33 27.18
N LYS A 232 22.44 0.00 27.03
CA LYS A 232 23.43 0.89 27.63
C LYS A 232 23.38 0.83 29.15
N ASN A 233 22.18 0.86 29.73
CA ASN A 233 21.98 0.72 31.17
C ASN A 233 22.50 -0.64 31.68
N ARG A 234 22.22 -1.74 30.99
CA ARG A 234 22.76 -3.07 31.33
C ARG A 234 24.28 -3.12 31.28
N LYS A 235 24.91 -2.52 30.27
CA LYS A 235 26.37 -2.47 30.12
C LYS A 235 27.00 -1.67 31.26
N TRP A 236 26.41 -0.53 31.61
CA TRP A 236 26.90 0.31 32.70
C TRP A 236 26.79 -0.38 34.07
N ASN A 237 25.66 -1.04 34.35
CA ASN A 237 25.48 -1.83 35.58
C ASN A 237 26.52 -2.96 35.70
N ARG A 238 26.87 -3.60 34.57
CA ARG A 238 27.93 -4.63 34.53
C ARG A 238 29.31 -4.04 34.88
N ILE A 239 29.64 -2.85 34.36
CA ILE A 239 30.92 -2.18 34.63
C ILE A 239 31.03 -1.78 36.10
N ARG A 240 29.95 -1.26 36.69
CA ARG A 240 29.93 -0.80 38.09
C ARG A 240 30.03 -1.94 39.11
N ARG A 241 30.12 -3.21 38.67
CA ARG A 241 30.10 -4.44 39.51
C ARG A 241 29.00 -4.39 40.58
N GLN A 242 27.90 -3.71 40.28
CA GLN A 242 26.76 -3.63 41.17
C GLN A 242 26.08 -5.00 41.08
N LYS A 243 26.42 -5.86 42.06
CA LYS A 243 26.10 -7.29 42.05
C LYS A 243 24.60 -7.55 42.13
N ASP A 244 23.85 -6.56 42.61
CA ASP A 244 22.40 -6.56 42.70
C ASP A 244 21.85 -5.41 41.85
N MET A 245 21.33 -5.74 40.67
CA MET A 245 20.48 -4.80 39.94
C MET A 245 19.24 -4.58 40.82
N ASP A 246 19.01 -3.33 41.24
CA ASP A 246 17.84 -3.00 42.06
C ASP A 246 16.56 -3.47 41.33
N ILE A 247 15.61 -4.05 42.07
CA ILE A 247 14.31 -4.52 41.56
C ILE A 247 13.61 -3.40 40.79
N ALA A 248 13.79 -2.15 41.23
CA ALA A 248 13.28 -0.97 40.53
C ALA A 248 13.85 -0.82 39.10
N GLY A 249 15.13 -1.16 38.89
CA GLY A 249 15.79 -1.16 37.59
C GLY A 249 15.22 -2.23 36.65
N ILE A 250 15.05 -3.46 37.14
CA ILE A 250 14.45 -4.56 36.36
C ILE A 250 13.00 -4.22 35.99
N LYS A 251 12.21 -3.70 36.93
CA LYS A 251 10.84 -3.24 36.67
C LYS A 251 10.79 -2.16 35.59
N ARG A 252 11.75 -1.23 35.59
CA ARG A 252 11.85 -0.21 34.54
C ARG A 252 12.06 -0.86 33.18
N GLU A 253 13.03 -1.76 33.06
CA GLU A 253 13.32 -2.47 31.81
C GLU A 253 12.10 -3.25 31.30
N VAL A 254 11.47 -4.05 32.17
CA VAL A 254 10.27 -4.82 31.82
C VAL A 254 9.13 -3.89 31.37
N HIS A 255 8.92 -2.76 32.03
CA HIS A 255 7.88 -1.82 31.65
C HIS A 255 8.16 -1.15 30.29
N LEU A 256 9.42 -0.84 29.99
CA LEU A 256 9.81 -0.31 28.67
C LEU A 256 9.69 -1.37 27.56
N LEU A 257 9.93 -2.64 27.87
CA LEU A 257 9.71 -3.75 26.94
C LEU A 257 8.21 -3.95 26.66
N TYR A 258 7.36 -3.92 27.68
CA TYR A 258 5.90 -3.86 27.46
C TYR A 258 5.53 -2.62 26.66
N ALA A 259 6.12 -1.48 27.03
CA ALA A 259 6.30 -0.26 26.24
C ALA A 259 6.25 -0.53 24.73
N ILE A 260 7.31 -1.21 24.27
CA ILE A 260 7.59 -1.60 22.89
C ILE A 260 6.56 -2.59 22.34
N LEU A 261 6.16 -3.60 23.09
CA LEU A 261 5.26 -4.64 22.57
C LEU A 261 3.79 -4.20 22.46
N VAL A 262 3.32 -3.32 23.34
CA VAL A 262 1.89 -2.94 23.46
C VAL A 262 1.62 -1.49 23.11
N GLY A 263 2.66 -0.70 22.80
CA GLY A 263 2.50 0.74 22.57
C GLY A 263 1.78 1.12 21.27
N ASN A 264 1.21 0.15 20.55
CA ASN A 264 0.20 0.37 19.53
C ASN A 264 -1.24 0.33 20.07
N ILE A 265 -1.45 -0.02 21.35
CA ILE A 265 -2.76 -0.02 22.01
C ILE A 265 -3.07 1.41 22.45
N SER A 266 -4.29 1.87 22.15
CA SER A 266 -4.73 3.22 22.44
C SER A 266 -4.72 3.50 23.94
N LEU A 267 -4.04 4.57 24.33
CA LEU A 267 -4.18 5.13 25.67
C LEU A 267 -5.46 5.98 25.75
N PRO A 268 -6.10 6.06 26.93
CA PRO A 268 -7.17 7.03 27.14
C PRO A 268 -6.63 8.45 26.90
N PRO A 269 -7.43 9.36 26.31
CA PRO A 269 -7.03 10.76 26.10
C PRO A 269 -6.62 11.42 27.43
N LYS A 270 -5.61 12.31 27.41
CA LYS A 270 -5.16 13.03 28.61
C LYS A 270 -6.29 13.85 29.27
N ASP A 271 -7.24 14.32 28.48
CA ASP A 271 -8.31 15.23 28.93
C ASP A 271 -9.53 14.52 29.54
N GLU A 272 -9.64 13.20 29.39
CA GLU A 272 -10.68 12.40 30.05
C GLU A 272 -10.00 11.66 31.21
N PRO A 273 -10.03 12.19 32.46
CA PRO A 273 -9.49 11.45 33.60
C PRO A 273 -10.23 10.11 33.67
N PRO A 274 -9.50 8.98 33.72
CA PRO A 274 -10.14 7.69 33.81
C PRO A 274 -11.03 7.70 35.06
N LEU A 275 -12.23 7.15 34.94
CA LEU A 275 -13.04 6.81 36.11
C LEU A 275 -12.16 5.97 37.05
N PRO A 276 -12.17 6.24 38.38
CA PRO A 276 -11.21 5.67 39.32
C PRO A 276 -11.06 4.15 39.23
N ASP A 277 -12.11 3.45 38.80
CA ASP A 277 -12.19 2.00 38.74
C ASP A 277 -12.17 1.41 37.33
N GLN A 278 -11.99 2.22 36.27
CA GLN A 278 -11.95 1.68 34.91
C GLN A 278 -10.56 1.12 34.56
N PRO A 279 -10.45 -0.19 34.24
CA PRO A 279 -9.18 -0.77 33.82
C PRO A 279 -8.75 -0.14 32.48
N THR A 280 -7.53 0.37 32.46
CA THR A 280 -6.88 0.90 31.25
C THR A 280 -5.72 -0.01 30.87
N ALA A 281 -5.38 -0.05 29.58
CA ALA A 281 -4.19 -0.77 29.10
C ALA A 281 -2.92 -0.39 29.89
N TRP A 282 -2.78 0.89 30.25
CA TRP A 282 -1.67 1.38 31.06
C TRP A 282 -1.68 0.79 32.48
N SER A 283 -2.81 0.87 33.19
CA SER A 283 -2.92 0.36 34.57
C SER A 283 -2.72 -1.14 34.63
N ASP A 284 -3.15 -1.86 33.60
CA ASP A 284 -3.02 -3.31 33.47
C ASP A 284 -1.56 -3.73 33.30
N VAL A 285 -0.84 -3.09 32.37
CA VAL A 285 0.60 -3.29 32.19
C VAL A 285 1.38 -2.88 33.43
N LYS A 286 0.98 -1.79 34.09
CA LYS A 286 1.58 -1.36 35.34
C LYS A 286 1.42 -2.40 36.43
N ARG A 287 0.22 -2.97 36.59
CA ARG A 287 -0.06 -4.05 37.53
C ARG A 287 0.77 -5.28 37.23
N LEU A 288 0.88 -5.70 35.96
CA LEU A 288 1.77 -6.80 35.55
C LEU A 288 3.21 -6.59 36.03
N VAL A 289 3.76 -5.38 35.86
CA VAL A 289 5.12 -5.06 36.31
C VAL A 289 5.22 -4.98 37.84
N GLU A 290 4.17 -4.53 38.52
CA GLU A 290 4.12 -4.46 39.99
C GLU A 290 4.05 -5.85 40.63
N THR A 291 3.44 -6.84 39.98
CA THR A 291 3.45 -8.25 40.45
C THR A 291 4.84 -8.90 40.48
N LEU A 292 5.88 -8.23 39.97
CA LEU A 292 7.27 -8.65 40.17
C LEU A 292 7.78 -8.38 41.60
N ASP A 293 7.01 -7.67 42.44
CA ASP A 293 7.36 -7.56 43.86
C ASP A 293 7.21 -8.91 44.57
N PRO A 294 8.19 -9.30 45.39
CA PRO A 294 8.02 -10.45 46.26
C PRO A 294 6.84 -10.19 47.19
N ASP A 295 5.92 -11.17 47.29
CA ASP A 295 4.75 -11.08 48.16
C ASP A 295 5.20 -10.73 49.59
N PRO A 296 4.82 -9.56 50.13
CA PRO A 296 5.22 -9.15 51.47
C PRO A 296 4.65 -10.08 52.55
N SER A 297 3.61 -10.86 52.23
CA SER A 297 2.98 -11.82 53.13
C SER A 297 3.58 -13.23 53.07
N ALA A 298 4.47 -13.52 52.11
CA ALA A 298 5.18 -14.79 52.08
C ALA A 298 6.13 -14.89 53.28
N PRO A 299 6.07 -15.97 54.08
CA PRO A 299 6.90 -16.12 55.26
C PRO A 299 8.39 -16.11 54.86
N LYS A 300 9.14 -15.13 55.36
CA LYS A 300 10.58 -15.04 55.13
C LYS A 300 11.24 -16.29 55.71
N PRO A 301 11.96 -17.10 54.92
CA PRO A 301 12.69 -18.24 55.46
C PRO A 301 13.73 -17.73 56.46
N ALA A 302 13.54 -18.12 57.72
CA ALA A 302 14.40 -17.71 58.83
C ALA A 302 15.85 -18.14 58.56
N GLY A 303 16.77 -17.16 58.49
CA GLY A 303 18.21 -17.41 58.37
C GLY A 303 18.83 -17.19 56.98
N SER A 304 18.07 -16.79 55.96
CA SER A 304 18.67 -16.42 54.66
C SER A 304 19.21 -14.98 54.65
N PRO A 305 20.41 -14.72 54.08
CA PRO A 305 20.97 -13.37 54.01
C PRO A 305 20.05 -12.43 53.22
N LYS A 306 19.99 -11.16 53.67
CA LYS A 306 19.08 -10.06 53.26
C LYS A 306 19.12 -9.64 51.78
N ALA A 307 19.55 -10.48 50.84
CA ALA A 307 19.38 -10.20 49.42
C ALA A 307 17.92 -10.44 49.07
N ALA A 308 17.24 -9.39 48.56
CA ALA A 308 15.92 -9.47 47.97
C ALA A 308 15.98 -10.40 46.76
N HIS A 309 15.88 -11.71 47.01
CA HIS A 309 15.91 -12.71 45.98
C HIS A 309 14.57 -12.59 45.26
N ILE A 310 14.57 -11.92 44.10
CA ILE A 310 13.45 -11.94 43.16
C ILE A 310 13.06 -13.41 43.04
N ASP A 311 11.77 -13.69 43.25
CA ASP A 311 11.28 -15.04 43.05
C ASP A 311 11.59 -15.43 41.60
N LYS A 312 12.48 -16.41 41.43
CA LYS A 312 12.88 -16.90 40.10
C LYS A 312 11.65 -17.32 39.29
N SER A 313 10.55 -17.68 39.95
CA SER A 313 9.26 -18.00 39.34
C SER A 313 8.56 -16.78 38.71
N ALA A 314 8.54 -15.63 39.40
CA ALA A 314 7.90 -14.40 38.89
C ALA A 314 8.68 -13.80 37.70
N GLY A 315 10.01 -13.84 37.78
CA GLY A 315 10.88 -13.43 36.68
C GLY A 315 10.73 -14.32 35.44
N SER A 316 10.64 -15.64 35.61
CA SER A 316 10.44 -16.58 34.50
C SER A 316 9.05 -16.45 33.86
N ALA A 317 8.00 -16.22 34.66
CA ALA A 317 6.65 -15.97 34.16
C ALA A 317 6.56 -14.69 33.31
N THR A 318 7.17 -13.59 33.75
CA THR A 318 7.21 -12.35 32.97
C THR A 318 8.01 -12.51 31.68
N ARG A 319 9.15 -13.21 31.74
CA ARG A 319 9.93 -13.54 30.53
C ARG A 319 9.11 -14.37 29.55
N LEU A 320 8.40 -15.39 30.03
CA LEU A 320 7.53 -16.21 29.20
C LEU A 320 6.44 -15.37 28.54
N ARG A 321 5.77 -14.50 29.30
CA ARG A 321 4.73 -13.59 28.77
C ARG A 321 5.27 -12.69 27.66
N LEU A 322 6.40 -12.02 27.88
CA LEU A 322 7.03 -11.16 26.87
C LEU A 322 7.43 -11.95 25.61
N HIS A 323 7.99 -13.14 25.78
CA HIS A 323 8.36 -14.01 24.67
C HIS A 323 7.13 -14.46 23.87
N THR A 324 6.06 -14.90 24.55
CA THR A 324 4.80 -15.26 23.91
C THR A 324 4.20 -14.09 23.13
N MET A 325 4.24 -12.86 23.67
CA MET A 325 3.79 -11.67 22.93
C MET A 325 4.57 -11.44 21.64
N LEU A 326 5.88 -11.66 21.69
CA LEU A 326 6.77 -11.49 20.55
C LEU A 326 6.55 -12.58 19.49
N GLU A 327 6.33 -13.82 19.92
CA GLU A 327 6.12 -14.98 19.05
C GLU A 327 4.72 -15.03 18.41
N CYS A 328 3.69 -14.48 19.08
CA CYS A 328 2.35 -14.37 18.51
C CYS A 328 2.26 -13.44 17.29
N GLN A 329 3.34 -12.73 16.95
CA GLN A 329 3.40 -11.87 15.79
C GLN A 329 3.77 -12.66 14.53
N VAL A 330 2.91 -12.55 13.52
CA VAL A 330 3.16 -13.15 12.21
C VAL A 330 4.51 -12.68 11.66
N SER A 331 5.33 -13.64 11.22
CA SER A 331 6.59 -13.34 10.53
C SER A 331 6.26 -12.71 9.17
N PHE A 332 6.78 -11.52 8.90
CA PHE A 332 6.53 -10.80 7.65
C PHE A 332 6.93 -11.62 6.40
N GLY A 333 7.92 -12.51 6.52
CA GLY A 333 8.44 -13.31 5.40
C GLY A 333 7.51 -14.42 4.88
N ALA A 334 6.38 -14.71 5.53
CA ALA A 334 5.48 -15.80 5.13
C ALA A 334 4.50 -15.44 4.00
N THR A 335 4.44 -14.18 3.56
CA THR A 335 3.36 -13.67 2.69
C THR A 335 3.83 -13.20 1.30
N VAL A 336 5.11 -13.39 0.94
CA VAL A 336 5.67 -12.80 -0.30
C VAL A 336 5.53 -13.76 -1.49
N GLY A 337 4.79 -13.34 -2.53
CA GLY A 337 4.76 -13.95 -3.85
C GLY A 337 4.54 -12.89 -4.93
N ALA A 338 5.24 -13.01 -6.07
CA ALA A 338 5.15 -12.05 -7.18
C ALA A 338 5.02 -12.79 -8.53
N PRO A 339 3.93 -12.57 -9.29
CA PRO A 339 3.83 -13.04 -10.68
C PRO A 339 4.24 -11.95 -11.68
N ILE A 340 4.96 -12.30 -12.75
CA ILE A 340 5.33 -11.41 -13.87
C ILE A 340 5.19 -12.16 -15.21
N ILE A 341 4.41 -11.62 -16.17
CA ILE A 341 4.32 -12.10 -17.57
C ILE A 341 4.10 -10.86 -18.47
N GLY A 342 4.66 -10.81 -19.71
CA GLY A 342 4.57 -9.59 -20.51
C GLY A 342 4.60 -9.61 -22.06
N ASN A 343 3.89 -8.62 -22.66
CA ASN A 343 3.84 -8.12 -24.06
C ASN A 343 3.43 -6.61 -24.11
N ASN A 344 3.60 -5.82 -25.19
CA ASN A 344 3.52 -4.32 -25.28
C ASN A 344 2.51 -3.49 -24.40
N ASP A 345 1.31 -3.98 -24.05
CA ASP A 345 0.46 -3.43 -22.97
C ASP A 345 1.13 -3.44 -21.57
N VAL A 346 2.29 -4.08 -21.49
CA VAL A 346 3.17 -4.24 -20.35
C VAL A 346 3.74 -2.93 -19.87
N ALA A 347 4.15 -2.00 -20.72
CA ALA A 347 4.80 -0.78 -20.23
C ALA A 347 3.88 -0.02 -19.26
N HIS A 348 2.64 0.20 -19.69
CA HIS A 348 1.65 0.87 -18.87
C HIS A 348 1.17 0.02 -17.69
N THR A 349 1.21 -1.30 -17.84
CA THR A 349 0.87 -2.24 -16.76
C THR A 349 1.97 -2.28 -15.71
N ILE A 350 3.25 -2.23 -16.10
CA ILE A 350 4.43 -2.07 -15.23
C ILE A 350 4.34 -0.74 -14.51
N ALA A 351 4.14 0.38 -15.23
CA ALA A 351 4.03 1.70 -14.61
C ALA A 351 2.88 1.75 -13.57
N PHE A 352 1.75 1.12 -13.90
CA PHE A 352 0.64 0.97 -12.96
C PHE A 352 1.00 0.09 -11.75
N GLY A 353 1.75 -0.98 -11.96
CA GLY A 353 2.27 -1.83 -10.90
C GLY A 353 3.23 -1.10 -9.98
N GLU A 354 4.19 -0.37 -10.55
CA GLU A 354 5.14 0.51 -9.86
C GLU A 354 4.41 1.53 -8.99
N TRP A 355 3.36 2.15 -9.50
CA TRP A 355 2.48 3.01 -8.70
C TRP A 355 1.83 2.28 -7.51
N TRP A 356 1.29 1.07 -7.74
CA TRP A 356 0.65 0.25 -6.72
C TRP A 356 1.61 -0.34 -5.68
N MET A 357 2.93 -0.36 -5.92
CA MET A 357 3.95 -0.81 -4.94
C MET A 357 3.94 0.01 -3.65
N THR A 358 3.34 1.19 -3.67
CA THR A 358 3.13 2.01 -2.46
C THR A 358 2.41 1.22 -1.34
N ILE A 359 1.42 0.39 -1.67
CA ILE A 359 0.69 -0.41 -0.66
C ILE A 359 1.58 -1.49 -0.02
N PRO A 360 2.29 -2.35 -0.80
CA PRO A 360 3.30 -3.25 -0.25
C PRO A 360 4.34 -2.55 0.63
N HIS A 361 4.82 -1.35 0.28
CA HIS A 361 5.75 -0.61 1.14
C HIS A 361 5.14 -0.24 2.49
N VAL A 362 3.90 0.24 2.51
CA VAL A 362 3.17 0.47 3.78
C VAL A 362 3.03 -0.82 4.59
N ALA A 363 2.73 -1.94 3.92
CA ALA A 363 2.62 -3.25 4.57
C ALA A 363 3.96 -3.75 5.13
N ILE A 364 5.08 -3.55 4.43
CA ILE A 364 6.43 -3.87 4.91
C ILE A 364 6.75 -3.05 6.15
N VAL A 365 6.51 -1.73 6.11
CA VAL A 365 6.73 -0.85 7.26
C VAL A 365 5.84 -1.25 8.44
N ALA A 366 4.58 -1.59 8.21
CA ALA A 366 3.69 -2.08 9.26
C ALA A 366 4.11 -3.45 9.83
N GLY A 367 4.69 -4.29 8.98
CA GLY A 367 5.14 -5.63 9.32
C GLY A 367 6.49 -5.69 10.05
N CYS A 368 7.35 -4.69 9.89
CA CYS A 368 8.67 -4.66 10.54
C CYS A 368 8.65 -4.18 12.01
N LEU A 369 7.51 -3.68 12.48
CA LEU A 369 7.33 -3.16 13.84
C LEU A 369 7.39 -4.28 14.89
N LEU A 370 7.88 -3.94 16.09
CA LEU A 370 7.92 -4.86 17.23
C LEU A 370 6.63 -4.89 18.04
N ALA A 371 5.73 -3.91 17.87
CA ALA A 371 4.46 -3.89 18.55
C ALA A 371 3.49 -4.94 17.98
N GLY A 372 2.80 -5.68 18.86
CA GLY A 372 1.90 -6.75 18.47
C GLY A 372 0.61 -6.21 17.86
N ASN A 373 0.31 -6.52 16.61
CA ASN A 373 -0.91 -6.04 15.93
C ASN A 373 -2.22 -6.63 16.50
N ASN A 374 -2.13 -7.70 17.30
CA ASN A 374 -3.26 -8.39 17.89
C ASN A 374 -3.38 -8.10 19.40
N PRO A 375 -4.33 -7.27 19.85
CA PRO A 375 -4.54 -6.99 21.27
C PRO A 375 -4.99 -8.21 22.08
N ASN A 376 -5.55 -9.24 21.44
CA ASN A 376 -5.98 -10.46 22.13
C ASN A 376 -4.82 -11.16 22.85
N THR A 377 -3.59 -10.96 22.37
CA THR A 377 -2.40 -11.51 23.05
C THR A 377 -2.18 -10.84 24.41
N LEU A 378 -2.39 -9.52 24.53
CA LEU A 378 -2.34 -8.85 25.83
C LEU A 378 -3.53 -9.30 26.69
N GLU A 379 -4.72 -9.40 26.10
CA GLU A 379 -5.91 -9.87 26.83
C GLU A 379 -5.73 -11.27 27.42
N ALA A 380 -5.14 -12.20 26.66
CA ALA A 380 -4.83 -13.54 27.14
C ALA A 380 -3.81 -13.55 28.28
N ILE A 381 -2.88 -12.59 28.32
CA ILE A 381 -1.95 -12.43 29.43
C ILE A 381 -2.64 -11.83 30.66
N MET A 382 -3.63 -10.96 30.42
CA MET A 382 -4.39 -10.28 31.46
C MET A 382 -5.55 -11.11 32.02
N SER A 383 -6.05 -12.13 31.31
CA SER A 383 -7.18 -12.97 31.73
C SER A 383 -6.96 -13.72 33.05
N GLY A 384 -5.71 -13.87 33.49
CA GLY A 384 -5.37 -14.40 34.82
C GLY A 384 -5.71 -13.48 35.99
N PHE A 385 -6.20 -12.26 35.75
CA PHE A 385 -6.61 -11.33 36.79
C PHE A 385 -8.14 -11.36 36.99
N PRO A 386 -8.64 -11.57 38.23
CA PRO A 386 -10.06 -11.83 38.53
C PRO A 386 -11.03 -10.68 38.20
N HIS A 387 -10.54 -9.48 37.89
CA HIS A 387 -11.37 -8.30 37.63
C HIS A 387 -11.98 -8.24 36.21
N LEU A 388 -11.66 -9.18 35.33
CA LEU A 388 -12.14 -9.19 33.95
C LEU A 388 -13.47 -9.93 33.77
N SER A 389 -13.96 -10.68 34.77
CA SER A 389 -15.23 -11.42 34.67
C SER A 389 -16.47 -10.54 34.86
N ASP A 390 -16.36 -9.44 35.62
CA ASP A 390 -17.49 -8.54 35.92
C ASP A 390 -17.54 -7.36 34.95
N ARG A 391 -17.39 -7.64 33.65
CA ARG A 391 -17.45 -6.60 32.62
C ARG A 391 -18.92 -6.27 32.30
N PRO A 392 -19.37 -5.01 32.47
CA PRO A 392 -20.63 -4.58 31.88
C PRO A 392 -20.50 -4.64 30.36
N ASP A 393 -21.52 -5.20 29.68
CA ASP A 393 -21.59 -5.24 28.23
C ASP A 393 -21.23 -3.87 27.64
N HIS A 394 -20.15 -3.84 26.85
CA HIS A 394 -19.62 -2.65 26.18
C HIS A 394 -20.64 -1.99 25.22
N GLY A 395 -21.80 -2.62 25.01
CA GLY A 395 -22.93 -2.11 24.22
C GLY A 395 -23.62 -0.85 24.77
N THR A 396 -23.28 -0.37 25.98
CA THR A 396 -24.02 0.74 26.62
C THR A 396 -23.32 2.10 26.63
N LEU A 397 -22.04 2.21 26.30
CA LEU A 397 -21.38 3.52 26.10
C LEU A 397 -21.67 4.09 24.71
N LYS A 398 -22.95 4.09 24.35
CA LYS A 398 -23.52 4.74 23.16
C LYS A 398 -23.39 6.25 23.37
N LYS A 399 -22.18 6.80 23.16
CA LYS A 399 -21.96 8.25 23.15
C LYS A 399 -23.01 8.84 22.20
N ARG A 400 -23.71 9.89 22.67
CA ARG A 400 -24.83 10.54 22.00
C ARG A 400 -24.34 11.29 20.75
N VAL A 401 -23.93 10.55 19.73
CA VAL A 401 -23.50 11.10 18.43
C VAL A 401 -24.76 11.28 17.58
N SER A 402 -25.11 12.51 17.23
CA SER A 402 -26.30 12.83 16.45
C SER A 402 -26.02 12.81 14.94
N GLY A 403 -26.94 12.24 14.15
CA GLY A 403 -26.96 12.36 12.68
C GLY A 403 -26.24 11.25 11.92
N PHE A 404 -25.72 11.58 10.73
CA PHE A 404 -25.04 10.66 9.79
C PHE A 404 -23.88 9.88 10.41
N LEU A 405 -23.17 10.48 11.38
CA LEU A 405 -22.10 9.80 12.11
C LEU A 405 -22.60 8.62 12.94
N ARG A 406 -23.88 8.60 13.36
CA ARG A 406 -24.48 7.44 14.06
C ARG A 406 -24.58 6.24 13.13
N ILE A 407 -24.96 6.48 11.88
CA ILE A 407 -25.07 5.44 10.85
C ILE A 407 -23.68 4.86 10.58
N LEU A 408 -22.67 5.71 10.39
CA LEU A 408 -21.30 5.24 10.22
C LEU A 408 -20.78 4.48 11.45
N ASP A 409 -21.02 4.95 12.67
CA ASP A 409 -20.54 4.25 13.88
C ASP A 409 -21.27 2.91 14.09
N GLU A 410 -22.51 2.77 13.63
CA GLU A 410 -23.28 1.52 13.65
C GLU A 410 -22.75 0.48 12.64
N TYR A 411 -22.22 0.93 11.49
CA TYR A 411 -21.61 0.03 10.49
C TYR A 411 -20.11 -0.23 10.70
N PHE A 412 -19.39 0.70 11.33
CA PHE A 412 -17.95 0.59 11.61
C PHE A 412 -17.70 0.26 13.08
N SER A 413 -17.74 -1.02 13.39
CA SER A 413 -17.39 -1.54 14.71
C SER A 413 -15.86 -1.61 14.90
N PRO A 414 -15.38 -1.58 16.15
CA PRO A 414 -13.99 -1.92 16.45
C PRO A 414 -13.68 -3.35 15.97
N VAL A 415 -12.46 -3.56 15.49
CA VAL A 415 -12.01 -4.88 14.99
C VAL A 415 -11.95 -5.92 16.11
N TYR A 416 -11.66 -5.47 17.33
CA TYR A 416 -11.52 -6.29 18.52
C TYR A 416 -12.60 -5.89 19.50
N ASP A 417 -13.28 -6.86 20.12
CA ASP A 417 -14.22 -6.60 21.20
C ASP A 417 -13.47 -6.62 22.54
N SER A 418 -12.58 -5.64 22.72
CA SER A 418 -11.67 -5.57 23.86
C SER A 418 -11.44 -4.13 24.29
N ILE A 419 -11.09 -3.91 25.56
CA ILE A 419 -10.61 -2.60 26.04
C ILE A 419 -9.28 -2.22 25.37
N TYR A 420 -8.57 -3.22 24.86
CA TYR A 420 -7.31 -3.07 24.17
C TYR A 420 -7.57 -2.84 22.68
N GLN A 421 -7.74 -1.57 22.30
CA GLN A 421 -7.94 -1.20 20.89
C GLN A 421 -6.62 -0.78 20.25
N PRO A 422 -6.26 -1.28 19.07
CA PRO A 422 -5.10 -0.77 18.36
C PRO A 422 -5.37 0.65 17.82
N VAL A 423 -4.33 1.48 17.77
CA VAL A 423 -4.39 2.77 17.09
C VAL A 423 -4.22 2.60 15.58
N TRP A 424 -4.71 3.59 14.82
CA TRP A 424 -4.51 3.64 13.38
C TRP A 424 -3.02 3.70 13.03
N MET A 425 -2.64 3.10 11.90
CA MET A 425 -1.24 3.03 11.47
C MET A 425 -0.55 4.42 11.42
N TRP A 426 -1.25 5.45 10.94
CA TRP A 426 -0.72 6.83 10.88
C TRP A 426 -0.61 7.55 12.24
N GLU A 427 -1.10 6.95 13.35
CA GLU A 427 -0.96 7.50 14.72
C GLU A 427 -0.04 6.66 15.62
N ARG A 428 0.38 5.48 15.16
CA ARG A 428 1.15 4.52 15.96
C ARG A 428 2.39 5.11 16.62
N GLY A 429 3.23 5.79 15.85
CA GLY A 429 4.46 6.33 16.38
C GLY A 429 4.24 7.39 17.47
N ARG A 430 3.17 8.20 17.40
CA ARG A 430 2.79 9.11 18.51
C ARG A 430 2.30 8.36 19.72
N ASN A 431 1.42 7.38 19.52
CA ASN A 431 0.90 6.60 20.63
C ASN A 431 2.02 5.88 21.38
N LYS A 432 2.97 5.28 20.65
CA LYS A 432 4.19 4.70 21.18
C LYS A 432 5.00 5.68 22.03
N ARG A 433 5.23 6.89 21.51
CA ARG A 433 5.91 7.96 22.24
C ARG A 433 5.20 8.27 23.55
N LEU A 434 3.88 8.38 23.54
CA LEU A 434 3.08 8.64 24.75
C LEU A 434 3.24 7.54 25.80
N TRP A 435 3.29 6.27 25.38
CA TRP A 435 3.56 5.15 26.28
C TRP A 435 4.93 5.29 26.97
N VAL A 436 5.96 5.67 26.22
CA VAL A 436 7.32 5.87 26.74
C VAL A 436 7.38 7.10 27.67
N GLU A 437 6.84 8.24 27.24
CA GLU A 437 6.81 9.48 28.00
C GLU A 437 6.05 9.32 29.32
N LYS A 438 4.88 8.66 29.30
CA LYS A 438 4.10 8.41 30.52
C LYS A 438 4.91 7.61 31.55
N LYS A 439 5.79 6.69 31.10
CA LYS A 439 6.67 5.96 32.02
C LYS A 439 7.74 6.87 32.62
N LEU A 440 8.32 7.75 31.81
CA LEU A 440 9.34 8.71 32.25
C LEU A 440 8.74 9.71 33.25
N GLU A 441 7.54 10.24 32.97
CA GLU A 441 6.81 11.15 33.86
C GLU A 441 6.54 10.52 35.24
N GLU A 442 6.07 9.26 35.29
CA GLU A 442 5.86 8.55 36.57
C GLU A 442 7.15 8.44 37.39
N ARG A 443 8.30 8.24 36.72
CA ARG A 443 9.59 8.17 37.40
C ARG A 443 10.02 9.53 37.94
N LEU A 444 9.89 10.59 37.14
CA LEU A 444 10.22 11.95 37.56
C LEU A 444 9.39 12.37 38.78
N LYS A 445 8.09 12.04 38.80
CA LYS A 445 7.22 12.30 39.97
C LYS A 445 7.70 11.56 41.23
N ARG A 446 8.10 10.29 41.11
CA ARG A 446 8.65 9.52 42.25
C ARG A 446 9.98 10.06 42.74
N LEU A 447 10.85 10.47 41.82
CA LEU A 447 12.13 11.08 42.16
C LEU A 447 11.90 12.41 42.87
N ASN A 448 11.10 13.32 42.32
CA ASN A 448 10.78 14.61 42.95
C ASN A 448 10.15 14.42 44.33
N SER A 449 9.27 13.44 44.50
CA SER A 449 8.69 13.10 45.81
C SER A 449 9.73 12.64 46.83
N LYS A 450 10.77 11.89 46.42
CA LYS A 450 11.86 11.47 47.31
C LYS A 450 12.88 12.58 47.56
N TYR A 451 13.15 13.42 46.56
CA TYR A 451 14.06 14.55 46.67
C TYR A 451 13.55 15.64 47.61
N LEU A 452 12.22 15.83 47.68
CA LEU A 452 11.59 16.69 48.70
C LEU A 452 11.86 16.21 50.15
N GLU A 453 12.26 14.95 50.35
CA GLU A 453 12.58 14.39 51.68
C GLU A 453 14.09 14.27 51.96
N HIS A 454 14.94 14.24 50.92
CA HIS A 454 16.40 14.12 51.07
C HIS A 454 17.16 14.93 50.01
N GLU A 455 17.66 16.09 50.44
CA GLU A 455 18.57 16.97 49.71
C GLU A 455 19.99 16.37 49.73
N SER A 456 20.30 15.40 48.87
CA SER A 456 21.66 14.85 48.72
C SER A 456 22.18 14.90 47.28
N ASP A 457 23.48 15.17 47.17
CA ASP A 457 24.25 15.51 45.95
C ASP A 457 24.29 14.42 44.84
N ASP A 458 23.67 13.25 45.05
CA ASP A 458 23.70 12.12 44.11
C ASP A 458 22.77 12.26 42.89
N ALA A 459 21.97 13.34 42.82
CA ALA A 459 21.01 13.58 41.74
C ALA A 459 21.64 13.88 40.36
N LYS A 460 22.92 14.25 40.32
CA LYS A 460 23.60 14.67 39.08
C LYS A 460 24.16 13.51 38.24
N ALA A 461 24.10 12.28 38.74
CA ALA A 461 24.78 11.13 38.13
C ALA A 461 23.84 10.07 37.52
N LEU A 462 22.59 10.42 37.19
CA LEU A 462 21.67 9.49 36.54
C LEU A 462 21.65 9.73 35.03
N PRO A 463 22.54 9.08 34.24
CA PRO A 463 22.39 9.08 32.80
C PRO A 463 21.11 8.34 32.42
N ASP A 464 20.61 8.67 31.24
CA ASP A 464 19.58 7.96 30.47
C ASP A 464 18.15 8.50 30.66
N ASP A 465 18.00 9.76 30.28
CA ASP A 465 16.90 10.14 29.39
C ASP A 465 16.93 9.21 28.18
N ILE A 466 15.77 8.65 27.82
CA ILE A 466 15.62 8.01 26.51
C ILE A 466 15.86 9.16 25.52
N PRO A 467 16.91 9.09 24.68
CA PRO A 467 17.27 10.21 23.84
C PRO A 467 16.05 10.59 23.00
N ASP A 468 15.69 11.87 23.09
CA ASP A 468 14.72 12.46 22.18
C ASP A 468 15.26 12.24 20.75
N ILE A 469 14.35 12.12 19.79
CA ILE A 469 14.74 11.82 18.40
C ILE A 469 15.53 13.01 17.85
N ASP A 470 16.81 12.75 17.60
CA ASP A 470 17.77 13.75 17.11
C ASP A 470 17.43 14.18 15.68
N VAL A 471 18.05 15.28 15.23
CA VAL A 471 17.86 15.78 13.87
C VAL A 471 18.37 14.78 12.82
N GLU A 472 19.45 14.06 13.12
CA GLU A 472 20.00 13.00 12.26
C GLU A 472 19.01 11.85 12.10
N ASP A 473 18.41 11.43 13.21
CA ASP A 473 17.36 10.43 13.26
C ASP A 473 16.16 10.87 12.39
N TRP A 474 15.69 12.12 12.55
CA TRP A 474 14.62 12.66 11.70
C TRP A 474 14.99 12.72 10.22
N LEU A 475 16.23 13.10 9.90
CA LEU A 475 16.72 13.10 8.52
C LEU A 475 16.70 11.70 7.93
N TYR A 476 17.17 10.70 8.68
CA TYR A 476 17.14 9.30 8.27
C TYR A 476 15.70 8.80 8.05
N LEU A 477 14.79 9.13 8.97
CA LEU A 477 13.38 8.80 8.86
C LEU A 477 12.76 9.36 7.58
N VAL A 478 12.90 10.67 7.36
CA VAL A 478 12.34 11.37 6.21
C VAL A 478 12.97 10.84 4.92
N LEU A 479 14.28 10.60 4.91
CA LEU A 479 14.97 10.02 3.76
C LEU A 479 14.41 8.65 3.40
N ASN A 480 14.18 7.76 4.38
CA ASN A 480 13.61 6.44 4.13
C ASN A 480 12.18 6.53 3.59
N VAL A 481 11.33 7.42 4.13
CA VAL A 481 9.98 7.64 3.59
C VAL A 481 10.05 8.16 2.16
N ILE A 482 10.92 9.13 1.89
CA ILE A 482 11.12 9.66 0.54
C ILE A 482 11.59 8.56 -0.39
N VAL A 483 12.56 7.72 -0.02
CA VAL A 483 13.04 6.61 -0.86
C VAL A 483 11.93 5.61 -1.17
N LEU A 484 11.18 5.17 -0.16
CA LEU A 484 10.08 4.19 -0.32
C LEU A 484 8.93 4.73 -1.17
N LEU A 485 8.73 6.05 -1.15
CA LEU A 485 7.69 6.70 -1.93
C LEU A 485 8.19 7.11 -3.32
N LEU A 486 9.22 7.94 -3.39
CA LEU A 486 9.75 8.55 -4.60
C LEU A 486 10.20 7.54 -5.64
N ILE A 487 10.93 6.47 -5.27
CA ILE A 487 11.51 5.57 -6.27
C ILE A 487 10.42 4.89 -7.11
N PRO A 488 9.39 4.23 -6.53
CA PRO A 488 8.29 3.67 -7.33
C PRO A 488 7.59 4.71 -8.22
N PHE A 489 7.43 5.95 -7.75
CA PHE A 489 6.82 7.02 -8.54
C PHE A 489 7.69 7.47 -9.70
N VAL A 490 8.99 7.65 -9.47
CA VAL A 490 9.93 8.03 -10.53
C VAL A 490 10.00 6.93 -11.57
N LEU A 491 10.05 5.66 -11.17
CA LEU A 491 10.02 4.53 -12.10
C LEU A 491 8.70 4.51 -12.90
N ALA A 492 7.54 4.65 -12.24
CA ALA A 492 6.24 4.70 -12.90
C ALA A 492 6.11 5.87 -13.89
N ILE A 493 6.59 7.05 -13.50
CA ILE A 493 6.59 8.25 -14.34
C ILE A 493 7.55 8.05 -15.50
N LEU A 494 8.77 7.57 -15.31
CA LEU A 494 9.73 7.31 -16.39
C LEU A 494 9.15 6.31 -17.40
N THR A 495 8.63 5.17 -16.92
CA THR A 495 7.99 4.16 -17.76
C THR A 495 6.82 4.76 -18.56
N SER A 496 5.97 5.56 -17.92
CA SER A 496 4.80 6.18 -18.58
C SER A 496 5.13 7.41 -19.42
N TYR A 497 6.23 8.11 -19.16
CA TYR A 497 6.65 9.32 -19.86
C TYR A 497 7.29 8.97 -21.20
N HIS A 498 8.03 7.85 -21.25
CA HIS A 498 8.60 7.31 -22.49
C HIS A 498 7.62 6.40 -23.26
N THR A 499 6.31 6.40 -22.95
CA THR A 499 5.32 5.54 -23.60
C THR A 499 4.00 6.26 -23.89
N PRO A 500 3.48 6.27 -25.14
CA PRO A 500 4.13 5.91 -26.41
C PRO A 500 4.95 7.06 -27.02
N LEU A 501 4.62 8.30 -26.67
CA LEU A 501 5.34 9.51 -27.05
C LEU A 501 5.99 10.10 -25.81
N VAL A 502 7.19 10.66 -25.96
CA VAL A 502 7.93 11.30 -24.89
C VAL A 502 7.13 12.52 -24.38
N GLY A 503 6.59 12.44 -23.17
CA GLY A 503 5.81 13.53 -22.59
C GLY A 503 4.88 13.13 -21.45
N LEU A 504 4.30 14.15 -20.79
CA LEU A 504 3.31 13.94 -19.73
C LEU A 504 1.94 13.62 -20.32
N SER A 505 1.62 12.33 -20.45
CA SER A 505 0.29 11.81 -20.81
C SER A 505 -0.68 11.79 -19.62
N CYS A 506 -1.97 11.48 -19.84
CA CYS A 506 -2.97 11.33 -18.78
C CYS A 506 -2.54 10.39 -17.63
N ARG A 507 -1.85 9.29 -17.96
CA ARG A 507 -1.37 8.29 -16.97
C ARG A 507 -0.26 8.86 -16.10
N SER A 508 0.82 9.33 -16.74
CA SER A 508 1.94 9.96 -16.03
C SER A 508 1.49 11.17 -15.20
N PHE A 509 0.53 11.96 -15.68
CA PHE A 509 -0.07 13.06 -14.93
C PHE A 509 -0.82 12.57 -13.68
N THR A 510 -1.56 11.46 -13.79
CA THR A 510 -2.25 10.85 -12.64
C THR A 510 -1.25 10.39 -11.58
N PHE A 511 -0.15 9.72 -11.99
CA PHE A 511 0.92 9.31 -11.07
C PHE A 511 1.62 10.52 -10.43
N THR A 512 1.87 11.56 -11.20
CA THR A 512 2.47 12.82 -10.72
C THR A 512 1.57 13.50 -9.69
N LEU A 513 0.27 13.64 -9.97
CA LEU A 513 -0.68 14.26 -9.06
C LEU A 513 -0.83 13.46 -7.76
N TYR A 514 -0.85 12.12 -7.86
CA TYR A 514 -0.84 11.27 -6.68
C TYR A 514 0.46 11.45 -5.87
N PHE A 515 1.63 11.41 -6.50
CA PHE A 515 2.92 11.62 -5.84
C PHE A 515 2.96 12.97 -5.10
N LEU A 516 2.58 14.06 -5.78
CA LEU A 516 2.53 15.40 -5.18
C LEU A 516 1.59 15.45 -3.98
N SER A 517 0.42 14.81 -4.07
CA SER A 517 -0.52 14.73 -2.95
C SER A 517 0.02 13.93 -1.76
N GLN A 518 0.74 12.83 -2.00
CA GLN A 518 1.37 12.04 -0.95
C GLN A 518 2.56 12.76 -0.32
N PHE A 519 3.39 13.42 -1.12
CA PHE A 519 4.49 14.25 -0.63
C PHE A 519 3.95 15.38 0.25
N TRP A 520 2.91 16.08 -0.21
CA TRP A 520 2.19 17.09 0.56
C TRP A 520 1.68 16.56 1.89
N LEU A 521 1.00 15.40 1.89
CA LEU A 521 0.53 14.76 3.12
C LEU A 521 1.68 14.37 4.05
N GLY A 522 2.78 13.86 3.50
CA GLY A 522 3.99 13.54 4.25
C GLY A 522 4.58 14.76 4.97
N VAL A 523 4.69 15.89 4.27
CA VAL A 523 5.17 17.17 4.82
C VAL A 523 4.23 17.67 5.93
N LEU A 524 2.91 17.64 5.70
CA LEU A 524 1.95 18.05 6.73
C LEU A 524 2.01 17.15 7.97
N TRP A 525 2.13 15.84 7.80
CA TRP A 525 2.26 14.92 8.94
C TRP A 525 3.57 15.14 9.69
N PHE A 526 4.68 15.31 8.98
CA PHE A 526 5.98 15.64 9.56
C PHE A 526 5.90 16.93 10.38
N TRP A 527 5.29 17.98 9.82
CA TRP A 527 5.05 19.24 10.52
C TRP A 527 4.20 19.04 11.79
N ASP A 528 3.14 18.26 11.71
CA ASP A 528 2.27 18.00 12.86
C ASP A 528 2.99 17.18 13.95
N TYR A 529 3.87 16.25 13.57
CA TYR A 529 4.74 15.53 14.50
C TYR A 529 5.72 16.46 15.24
N HIS A 530 6.22 17.49 14.56
CA HIS A 530 7.13 18.46 15.16
C HIS A 530 6.39 19.46 16.07
N ARG A 531 5.19 19.89 15.67
CA ARG A 531 4.43 20.93 16.37
C ARG A 531 3.75 20.44 17.64
N ASP A 532 3.16 19.25 17.65
CA ASP A 532 2.37 18.78 18.78
C ASP A 532 2.72 17.34 19.16
N LYS A 533 3.38 17.20 20.32
CA LYS A 533 3.78 15.90 20.87
C LYS A 533 2.60 15.13 21.49
N HIS A 534 1.45 15.77 21.77
CA HIS A 534 0.44 15.19 22.65
C HIS A 534 -0.97 15.08 22.10
N THR A 535 -1.42 15.92 21.16
CA THR A 535 -2.79 15.79 20.61
C THR A 535 -2.84 15.10 19.24
N PRO A 536 -3.58 13.99 19.10
CA PRO A 536 -3.81 13.34 17.81
C PRO A 536 -4.65 14.22 16.87
N PHE A 537 -4.26 14.27 15.60
CA PHE A 537 -4.87 15.12 14.58
C PHE A 537 -6.40 14.95 14.47
N PHE A 538 -6.89 13.70 14.43
CA PHE A 538 -8.32 13.43 14.26
C PHE A 538 -9.18 13.83 15.46
N PHE A 539 -8.60 13.96 16.66
CA PHE A 539 -9.37 14.44 17.81
C PHE A 539 -9.65 15.95 17.73
N ARG A 540 -8.82 16.72 17.01
CA ARG A 540 -9.11 18.14 16.74
C ARG A 540 -10.35 18.31 15.85
N PHE A 541 -10.61 17.37 14.94
CA PHE A 541 -11.82 17.36 14.11
C PHE A 541 -13.10 17.05 14.90
N ARG A 542 -12.99 16.32 16.01
CA ARG A 542 -14.17 15.85 16.77
C ARG A 542 -14.69 16.90 17.76
N ASN A 543 -13.88 17.89 18.13
CA ASN A 543 -14.29 18.85 19.14
C ASN A 543 -15.21 19.91 18.53
N LYS A 544 -16.50 19.84 18.90
CA LYS A 544 -17.66 20.49 18.23
C LYS A 544 -17.62 22.03 18.18
N TYR A 545 -16.65 22.67 18.81
CA TYR A 545 -16.58 24.11 19.03
C TYR A 545 -15.46 24.84 18.28
N TYR A 546 -14.64 24.12 17.50
CA TYR A 546 -13.59 24.74 16.69
C TYR A 546 -13.90 24.58 15.20
N LEU A 547 -13.97 25.71 14.49
CA LEU A 547 -13.89 25.72 13.02
C LEU A 547 -12.68 24.88 12.58
N PRO A 548 -12.77 24.12 11.46
CA PRO A 548 -11.64 23.34 10.99
C PRO A 548 -10.44 24.27 10.81
N THR A 549 -9.39 24.02 11.59
CA THR A 549 -8.16 24.79 11.47
C THR A 549 -7.69 24.79 10.01
N PRO A 550 -7.02 25.84 9.51
CA PRO A 550 -6.47 25.83 8.15
C PRO A 550 -5.65 24.57 7.84
N PHE A 551 -4.90 24.08 8.84
CA PHE A 551 -4.16 22.81 8.75
C PHE A 551 -5.06 21.60 8.46
N ALA A 552 -6.21 21.50 9.16
CA ALA A 552 -7.19 20.45 8.93
C ALA A 552 -7.78 20.49 7.50
N LEU A 553 -8.02 21.69 6.95
CA LEU A 553 -8.46 21.84 5.55
C LEU A 553 -7.40 21.37 4.56
N LEU A 554 -6.12 21.71 4.79
CA LEU A 554 -5.02 21.30 3.91
C LEU A 554 -4.81 19.78 3.92
N VAL A 555 -4.94 19.13 5.07
CA VAL A 555 -4.88 17.66 5.18
C VAL A 555 -6.06 17.03 4.45
N THR A 556 -7.29 17.50 4.69
CA THR A 556 -8.48 16.97 4.01
C THR A 556 -8.37 17.14 2.49
N PHE A 557 -7.90 18.29 2.03
CA PHE A 557 -7.64 18.52 0.61
C PHE A 557 -6.62 17.52 0.05
N GLY A 558 -5.49 17.32 0.73
CA GLY A 558 -4.49 16.33 0.33
C GLY A 558 -5.05 14.90 0.27
N LEU A 559 -5.83 14.49 1.26
CA LEU A 559 -6.47 13.17 1.30
C LEU A 559 -7.52 13.02 0.19
N LEU A 560 -8.30 14.07 -0.12
CA LEU A 560 -9.28 14.03 -1.21
C LEU A 560 -8.60 13.93 -2.58
N VAL A 561 -7.56 14.73 -2.84
CA VAL A 561 -6.80 14.66 -4.09
C VAL A 561 -6.11 13.30 -4.23
N SER A 562 -5.52 12.80 -3.15
CA SER A 562 -4.88 11.48 -3.16
C SER A 562 -5.90 10.35 -3.37
N GLY A 563 -7.02 10.37 -2.66
CA GLY A 563 -8.06 9.35 -2.78
C GLY A 563 -8.72 9.37 -4.16
N PHE A 564 -8.96 10.57 -4.70
CA PHE A 564 -9.47 10.73 -6.06
C PHE A 564 -8.48 10.16 -7.08
N THR A 565 -7.20 10.55 -7.04
CA THR A 565 -6.19 10.06 -7.99
C THR A 565 -5.96 8.56 -7.86
N ALA A 566 -5.90 8.02 -6.64
CA ALA A 566 -5.78 6.59 -6.37
C ALA A 566 -6.95 5.79 -6.94
N MET A 567 -8.18 6.13 -6.54
CA MET A 567 -9.36 5.33 -6.85
C MET A 567 -9.85 5.57 -8.27
N VAL A 568 -10.02 6.84 -8.66
CA VAL A 568 -10.46 7.19 -10.01
C VAL A 568 -9.38 6.83 -11.02
N GLY A 569 -8.10 7.10 -10.73
CA GLY A 569 -7.00 6.70 -11.61
C GLY A 569 -6.93 5.19 -11.83
N THR A 570 -7.10 4.41 -10.77
CA THR A 570 -7.19 2.94 -10.86
C THR A 570 -8.38 2.51 -11.72
N PHE A 571 -9.56 3.09 -11.48
CA PHE A 571 -10.76 2.76 -12.23
C PHE A 571 -10.62 3.11 -13.72
N LEU A 572 -10.12 4.30 -14.04
CA LEU A 572 -9.86 4.75 -15.41
C LEU A 572 -8.84 3.84 -16.11
N GLN A 573 -7.82 3.34 -15.39
CA GLN A 573 -6.86 2.39 -15.94
C GLN A 573 -7.51 1.03 -16.25
N ILE A 574 -8.24 0.44 -15.30
CA ILE A 574 -8.87 -0.88 -15.47
C ILE A 574 -9.91 -0.85 -16.60
N LEU A 575 -10.71 0.21 -16.67
CA LEU A 575 -11.69 0.40 -17.74
C LEU A 575 -11.04 0.67 -19.10
N GLY A 576 -9.76 1.03 -19.15
CA GLY A 576 -9.07 1.41 -20.38
C GLY A 576 -9.38 2.83 -20.85
N VAL A 577 -9.93 3.71 -20.00
CA VAL A 577 -10.30 5.10 -20.38
C VAL A 577 -9.07 5.89 -20.85
N TYR A 578 -7.89 5.60 -20.30
CA TYR A 578 -6.64 6.20 -20.76
C TYR A 578 -6.22 5.80 -22.18
N ARG A 579 -6.85 4.80 -22.79
CA ARG A 579 -6.67 4.45 -24.20
C ARG A 579 -7.63 5.29 -25.04
N ASN A 580 -7.29 6.57 -25.24
CA ASN A 580 -8.01 7.49 -26.12
C ASN A 580 -7.00 8.40 -26.87
N CYS A 581 -7.45 9.08 -27.93
CA CYS A 581 -6.56 9.94 -28.74
C CYS A 581 -5.91 11.06 -27.91
N LEU A 582 -6.67 11.71 -27.00
CA LEU A 582 -6.18 12.81 -26.17
C LEU A 582 -5.10 12.35 -25.17
N CYS A 583 -5.30 11.19 -24.53
CA CYS A 583 -4.38 10.63 -23.56
C CYS A 583 -3.12 10.03 -24.17
N LYS A 584 -3.09 9.81 -25.49
CA LYS A 584 -1.86 9.51 -26.23
C LYS A 584 -1.03 10.76 -26.51
N LEU A 585 -1.61 11.96 -26.41
CA LEU A 585 -0.89 13.22 -26.56
C LEU A 585 -0.31 13.69 -25.22
N PRO A 586 0.92 14.23 -25.23
CA PRO A 586 1.46 14.99 -24.10
C PRO A 586 0.57 16.20 -23.75
N ILE A 587 0.47 16.52 -22.45
CA ILE A 587 -0.38 17.58 -21.90
C ILE A 587 -0.10 18.97 -22.49
N GLN A 588 1.15 19.22 -22.93
CA GLN A 588 1.55 20.48 -23.56
C GLN A 588 0.79 20.77 -24.86
N TYR A 589 0.20 19.74 -25.48
CA TYR A 589 -0.56 19.85 -26.72
C TYR A 589 -2.08 19.85 -26.52
N TRP A 590 -2.58 19.73 -25.28
CA TRP A 590 -4.02 19.62 -25.03
C TRP A 590 -4.77 20.94 -25.28
N SER A 591 -4.10 22.08 -25.14
CA SER A 591 -4.72 23.40 -25.37
C SER A 591 -4.85 23.76 -26.85
N ASN A 592 -3.93 23.28 -27.70
CA ASN A 592 -3.97 23.49 -29.14
C ASN A 592 -3.48 22.25 -29.91
N PRO A 593 -4.38 21.28 -30.16
CA PRO A 593 -3.98 19.99 -30.71
C PRO A 593 -3.95 19.95 -32.26
N THR A 594 -3.97 21.09 -32.96
CA THR A 594 -4.21 21.13 -34.42
C THR A 594 -3.14 20.43 -35.26
N ASP A 595 -1.87 20.53 -34.86
CA ASP A 595 -0.72 20.09 -35.66
C ASP A 595 0.01 18.87 -35.07
N VAL A 596 -0.63 18.15 -34.14
CA VAL A 596 0.04 17.09 -33.39
C VAL A 596 -0.42 15.73 -33.88
N HIS A 597 0.55 14.87 -34.14
CA HIS A 597 0.30 13.52 -34.63
C HIS A 597 0.14 12.54 -33.46
N VAL A 598 -0.83 11.64 -33.58
CA VAL A 598 -1.10 10.52 -32.70
C VAL A 598 -0.58 9.25 -33.36
N ILE A 599 0.22 8.48 -32.62
CA ILE A 599 0.71 7.17 -33.07
C ILE A 599 -0.39 6.11 -32.87
N LEU A 600 -0.76 5.44 -33.95
CA LEU A 600 -1.77 4.36 -33.95
C LEU A 600 -1.16 2.96 -34.12
N SER A 601 0.04 2.84 -34.67
CA SER A 601 0.72 1.55 -34.80
C SER A 601 1.12 0.96 -33.45
N SER A 602 1.35 -0.35 -33.44
CA SER A 602 1.90 -1.11 -32.31
C SER A 602 3.24 -1.74 -32.72
N ASN A 603 4.08 -2.09 -31.74
CA ASN A 603 5.37 -2.77 -31.97
C ASN A 603 6.35 -2.03 -32.91
N MET A 604 6.37 -0.69 -32.91
CA MET A 604 7.32 0.09 -33.71
C MET A 604 8.77 -0.06 -33.19
N ALA A 605 9.77 0.09 -34.08
CA ALA A 605 11.19 0.03 -33.74
C ALA A 605 11.55 0.87 -32.49
N GLU A 606 11.08 2.11 -32.45
CA GLU A 606 11.36 3.04 -31.35
C GLU A 606 10.76 2.55 -30.02
N SER A 607 9.58 1.92 -30.05
CA SER A 607 8.96 1.32 -28.85
C SER A 607 9.76 0.12 -28.34
N ILE A 608 10.39 -0.65 -29.22
CA ILE A 608 11.28 -1.77 -28.85
C ILE A 608 12.55 -1.23 -28.19
N VAL A 609 13.12 -0.14 -28.72
CA VAL A 609 14.27 0.54 -28.13
C VAL A 609 13.92 1.07 -26.72
N TYR A 610 12.79 1.77 -26.57
CA TYR A 610 12.35 2.25 -25.25
C TYR A 610 11.99 1.12 -24.30
N ALA A 611 11.45 0.00 -24.79
CA ALA A 611 11.18 -1.18 -23.98
C ALA A 611 12.45 -1.76 -23.37
N ARG A 612 13.51 -1.90 -24.18
CA ARG A 612 14.80 -2.41 -23.74
C ARG A 612 15.51 -1.43 -22.80
N GLN A 613 15.48 -0.14 -23.13
CA GLN A 613 16.23 0.86 -22.38
C GLN A 613 15.54 1.22 -21.06
N TYR A 614 14.23 1.48 -21.10
CA TYR A 614 13.50 2.01 -19.96
C TYR A 614 12.61 0.94 -19.32
N TRP A 615 11.67 0.34 -20.03
CA TRP A 615 10.61 -0.48 -19.39
C TRP A 615 11.15 -1.71 -18.67
N LEU A 616 12.09 -2.41 -19.30
CA LEU A 616 12.74 -3.56 -18.71
C LEU A 616 13.59 -3.14 -17.49
N SER A 617 14.35 -2.06 -17.63
CA SER A 617 15.23 -1.53 -16.58
C SER A 617 14.44 -1.05 -15.36
N THR A 618 13.35 -0.30 -15.57
CA THR A 618 12.47 0.20 -14.50
C THR A 618 11.70 -0.94 -13.83
N GLY A 619 11.18 -1.88 -14.63
CA GLY A 619 10.54 -3.11 -14.13
C GLY A 619 11.49 -3.95 -13.27
N ILE A 620 12.73 -4.18 -13.72
CA ILE A 620 13.75 -4.90 -12.92
C ILE A 620 14.10 -4.10 -11.66
N ALA A 621 14.32 -2.79 -11.77
CA ALA A 621 14.67 -1.94 -10.64
C ALA A 621 13.58 -1.93 -9.57
N SER A 622 12.31 -1.91 -9.96
CA SER A 622 11.18 -1.92 -9.03
C SER A 622 11.03 -3.26 -8.31
N ILE A 623 11.27 -4.38 -9.01
CA ILE A 623 11.33 -5.72 -8.39
C ILE A 623 12.49 -5.80 -7.40
N VAL A 624 13.70 -5.38 -7.80
CA VAL A 624 14.89 -5.39 -6.94
C VAL A 624 14.64 -4.53 -5.70
N LEU A 625 14.06 -3.34 -5.86
CA LEU A 625 13.68 -2.48 -4.75
C LEU A 625 12.74 -3.21 -3.78
N LEU A 626 11.65 -3.80 -4.28
CA LEU A 626 10.68 -4.50 -3.44
C LEU A 626 11.34 -5.67 -2.68
N VAL A 627 12.18 -6.46 -3.35
CA VAL A 627 12.93 -7.57 -2.71
C VAL A 627 13.87 -7.04 -1.63
N VAL A 628 14.63 -5.99 -1.90
CA VAL A 628 15.56 -5.38 -0.94
C VAL A 628 14.79 -4.82 0.26
N VAL A 629 13.71 -4.07 0.04
CA VAL A 629 12.91 -3.49 1.13
C VAL A 629 12.24 -4.59 1.96
N CYS A 630 11.69 -5.64 1.33
CA CYS A 630 11.17 -6.81 2.02
C CYS A 630 12.25 -7.51 2.87
N TYR A 631 13.44 -7.71 2.31
CA TYR A 631 14.56 -8.32 3.02
C TYR A 631 15.01 -7.46 4.22
N LEU A 632 15.14 -6.15 4.03
CA LEU A 632 15.50 -5.22 5.10
C LEU A 632 14.44 -5.21 6.21
N GLY A 633 13.15 -5.19 5.85
CA GLY A 633 12.05 -5.27 6.82
C GLY A 633 12.06 -6.57 7.62
N TRP A 634 12.24 -7.71 6.94
CA TRP A 634 12.38 -9.02 7.58
C TRP A 634 13.63 -9.09 8.47
N TRP A 635 14.78 -8.63 7.98
CA TRP A 635 16.04 -8.62 8.71
C TRP A 635 15.95 -7.74 9.95
N TYR A 636 15.40 -6.53 9.82
CA TYR A 636 15.18 -5.61 10.94
C TYR A 636 14.34 -6.27 12.03
N GLN A 637 13.17 -6.83 11.65
CA GLN A 637 12.28 -7.52 12.57
C GLN A 637 12.98 -8.70 13.26
N ARG A 638 13.66 -9.55 12.48
CA ARG A 638 14.38 -10.73 12.98
C ARG A 638 15.52 -10.34 13.92
N HIS A 639 16.33 -9.36 13.55
CA HIS A 639 17.49 -8.90 14.31
C HIS A 639 17.10 -8.41 15.70
N TRP A 640 16.07 -7.57 15.77
CA TRP A 640 15.59 -7.06 17.06
C TRP A 640 14.90 -8.16 17.89
N ARG A 641 14.12 -9.05 17.26
CA ARG A 641 13.51 -10.20 17.95
C ARG A 641 14.51 -11.19 18.53
N MET A 642 15.68 -11.36 17.92
CA MET A 642 16.71 -12.28 18.44
C MET A 642 17.57 -11.64 19.53
N ARG A 643 17.71 -10.31 19.52
CA ARG A 643 18.50 -9.59 20.53
C ARG A 643 17.80 -9.49 21.89
N PHE A 644 16.47 -9.59 21.93
CA PHE A 644 15.63 -9.39 23.10
C PHE A 644 14.81 -10.65 23.39
#